data_AF-A0AA36N7E2-F1
#
_entry.id   AF-A0AA36N7E2-F1
#
_cell.length_a   1.000
_cell.length_b   1.000
_cell.length_c   1.000
_cell.angle_alpha   90.00
_cell.angle_beta   90.00
_cell.angle_gamma   90.00
#
_symmetry.space_group_name_H-M   'P 1'
#
loop_
_entity.id
_entity.type
_entity.pdbx_description
1 polymer ?
#
loop_
_entity_poly.entity_id
_entity_poly.type
_entity_poly.pdbx_seq_one_letter_code
_entity_poly.pdbx_strand_id
1 'polypeptide(L)'
;MKPLTLLAEIPLDVRHEAFEENDLGVRFTEPSVASKLRACAKQLQLKQLVVVEGHTPGSPEENSTLRRSIGEELAELCALELRRLGWQGQVQAVGCGSGLGAGLKLRLLEPQVEPRERTVQEQLQDLQSSTPLTFKSNSSDLSQEGNRFVLKCARLLRPYPGLVLQCSGFAKGRASEDCAAKRQLSLERAQALQRALQKSGVSNPISVYGFGSALGSGLAAALDLEAETPETPGADSEEFRVIPHLAQVAVPEEEEADVLDALLQVLLQAYAFEPNRARIPVSPTLRMVAVVLKSFPAWILRCEGHAKGIPKDNSLVKKQLSLVRAENFRRALKELGVKNVIHCSGMGCELGIGMAVRMYALGREGALRIPQLDHLTEEERCFQLNQLLQQALDCSIDFVPNHAAIPESAADLLETVAALLRAFPSSLAVHCEAHARGLPEEDSEAKHKLTRRRAELWCQELQKRRVPQRLSASGAGCSRGTGPGLAMRAEVASDLLDERREKANQMLAQVFQDAGVKFDSNSYQVPQSCAEVVQKLVGIFEAFPDLPMRIEGHAKGQPGDTGDAKQRLSQLRAEAFKLELRKAGASNRIRCFGRGCEPGLGTSIRVAVDDEEEKLPCQPVPAQTAAPWEEQLRLQELLMQAAENGLKFQPNTTELQLSSALAVPHLAEALKAFPNFVVQCVGHTKGKVEENNDARIRLSQERAEAVRKALVAEGVNNATSCVGLGSAHGLGNRVQLLAEPEQDP
;
A
#
# COMPACT_ATOMS: atom_id res chain seq x y z
N MET A 1 10.78 -6.36 -46.40
CA MET A 1 12.16 -6.76 -46.75
C MET A 1 12.55 -6.05 -48.03
N LYS A 2 13.73 -5.43 -48.09
CA LYS A 2 14.27 -4.93 -49.37
C LYS A 2 14.51 -6.11 -50.32
N PRO A 3 14.38 -5.92 -51.65
CA PRO A 3 14.62 -6.97 -52.62
C PRO A 3 16.09 -7.39 -52.60
N LEU A 4 16.34 -8.70 -52.53
CA LEU A 4 17.69 -9.26 -52.68
C LEU A 4 18.13 -9.16 -54.14
N THR A 5 19.35 -8.68 -54.39
CA THR A 5 19.90 -8.64 -55.76
C THR A 5 20.39 -10.04 -56.14
N LEU A 6 19.77 -10.66 -57.15
CA LEU A 6 20.22 -11.95 -57.67
C LEU A 6 21.55 -11.77 -58.42
N LEU A 7 22.61 -12.43 -57.96
CA LEU A 7 23.92 -12.42 -58.60
C LEU A 7 24.04 -13.50 -59.67
N ALA A 8 23.57 -14.71 -59.35
CA ALA A 8 23.58 -15.82 -60.27
C ALA A 8 22.52 -16.86 -59.91
N GLU A 9 22.04 -17.53 -60.95
CA GLU A 9 21.25 -18.74 -60.87
C GLU A 9 22.01 -19.84 -61.59
N ILE A 10 22.40 -20.86 -60.83
CA ILE A 10 23.22 -21.97 -61.31
C ILE A 10 22.35 -23.22 -61.26
N PRO A 11 21.76 -23.65 -62.39
CA PRO A 11 21.06 -24.92 -62.44
C PRO A 11 22.06 -26.05 -62.18
N LEU A 12 21.66 -27.02 -61.36
CA LEU A 12 22.40 -28.25 -61.12
C LEU A 12 21.67 -29.36 -61.88
N ASP A 13 22.37 -30.03 -62.80
CA ASP A 13 21.85 -31.24 -63.43
C ASP A 13 21.97 -32.39 -62.44
N VAL A 14 20.96 -32.55 -61.58
CA VAL A 14 20.90 -33.66 -60.65
C VAL A 14 20.17 -34.79 -61.35
N ARG A 15 20.94 -35.74 -61.88
CA ARG A 15 20.38 -36.97 -62.43
C ARG A 15 19.56 -37.66 -61.35
N HIS A 16 18.35 -38.10 -61.71
CA HIS A 16 17.35 -38.65 -60.79
C HIS A 16 17.87 -39.79 -59.89
N GLU A 17 18.91 -40.50 -60.34
CA GLU A 17 19.58 -41.59 -59.62
C GLU A 17 20.36 -41.13 -58.37
N ALA A 18 20.67 -39.83 -58.23
CA ALA A 18 21.49 -39.30 -57.14
C ALA A 18 20.74 -39.03 -55.81
N PHE A 19 19.41 -39.18 -55.78
CA PHE A 19 18.60 -38.91 -54.58
C PHE A 19 18.25 -40.16 -53.76
N GLU A 20 18.42 -41.37 -54.30
CA GLU A 20 18.00 -42.61 -53.62
C GLU A 20 19.08 -43.21 -52.70
N GLU A 21 20.33 -42.77 -52.82
CA GLU A 21 21.44 -43.19 -51.94
C GLU A 21 22.08 -41.95 -51.28
N ASN A 22 22.08 -41.91 -49.94
CA ASN A 22 22.39 -40.75 -49.09
C ASN A 22 23.88 -40.31 -49.05
N ASP A 23 24.63 -40.49 -50.13
CA ASP A 23 25.92 -39.83 -50.36
C ASP A 23 25.71 -38.86 -51.52
N LEU A 24 25.38 -37.58 -51.23
CA LEU A 24 25.20 -36.55 -52.25
C LEU A 24 26.46 -36.42 -53.11
N GLY A 25 26.51 -37.17 -54.22
CA GLY A 25 27.58 -37.20 -55.22
C GLY A 25 27.66 -35.91 -56.06
N VAL A 26 27.21 -34.78 -55.50
CA VAL A 26 27.20 -33.48 -56.14
C VAL A 26 28.63 -32.94 -56.13
N ARG A 27 29.39 -33.32 -57.16
CA ARG A 27 30.69 -32.74 -57.43
C ARG A 27 30.50 -31.53 -58.34
N PHE A 28 30.99 -30.36 -57.92
CA PHE A 28 31.15 -29.19 -58.80
C PHE A 28 32.28 -29.38 -59.84
N THR A 29 32.44 -30.59 -60.37
CA THR A 29 33.42 -30.91 -61.41
C THR A 29 32.92 -30.56 -62.80
N GLU A 30 31.63 -30.28 -62.97
CA GLU A 30 31.14 -29.71 -64.23
C GLU A 30 31.79 -28.33 -64.46
N PRO A 31 32.54 -28.15 -65.55
CA PRO A 31 33.23 -26.89 -65.85
C PRO A 31 32.29 -25.69 -65.86
N SER A 32 31.01 -25.90 -66.16
CA SER A 32 29.95 -24.90 -66.21
C SER A 32 29.62 -24.32 -64.83
N VAL A 33 29.55 -25.13 -63.77
CA VAL A 33 29.22 -24.67 -62.41
C VAL A 33 30.43 -24.00 -61.76
N ALA A 34 31.60 -24.62 -61.84
CA ALA A 34 32.83 -24.05 -61.28
C ALA A 34 33.21 -22.73 -61.97
N SER A 35 33.00 -22.59 -63.28
CA SER A 35 33.24 -21.31 -63.99
C SER A 35 32.25 -20.22 -63.58
N LYS A 36 30.96 -20.55 -63.40
CA LYS A 36 29.96 -19.62 -62.89
C LYS A 36 30.28 -19.17 -61.46
N LEU A 37 30.63 -20.09 -60.57
CA LEU A 37 31.04 -19.74 -59.20
C LEU A 37 32.31 -18.88 -59.16
N ARG A 38 33.30 -19.14 -60.03
CA ARG A 38 34.48 -18.27 -60.19
C ARG A 38 34.10 -16.89 -60.70
N ALA A 39 33.18 -16.79 -61.65
CA ALA A 39 32.70 -15.50 -62.15
C ALA A 39 31.98 -14.72 -61.04
N CYS A 40 31.12 -15.39 -60.25
CA CYS A 40 30.47 -14.79 -59.08
C CYS A 40 31.49 -14.34 -58.03
N ALA A 41 32.46 -15.19 -57.68
CA ALA A 41 33.48 -14.87 -56.70
C ALA A 41 34.29 -13.61 -57.08
N LYS A 42 34.54 -13.40 -58.39
CA LYS A 42 35.19 -12.17 -58.90
C LYS A 42 34.32 -10.91 -58.79
N GLN A 43 33.00 -11.05 -58.79
CA GLN A 43 32.05 -9.93 -58.69
C GLN A 43 31.76 -9.54 -57.23
N LEU A 44 32.03 -10.44 -56.28
CA LEU A 44 31.78 -10.22 -54.86
C LEU A 44 32.87 -9.35 -54.22
N GLN A 45 32.45 -8.33 -53.46
CA GLN A 45 33.36 -7.57 -52.60
C GLN A 45 33.52 -8.27 -51.24
N LEU A 46 34.66 -8.06 -50.56
CA LEU A 46 35.01 -8.74 -49.29
C LEU A 46 34.03 -8.48 -48.14
N LYS A 47 33.28 -7.36 -48.17
CA LYS A 47 32.39 -6.94 -47.08
C LYS A 47 30.91 -7.27 -47.33
N GLN A 48 30.56 -7.99 -48.38
CA GLN A 48 29.17 -8.30 -48.71
C GLN A 48 28.73 -9.63 -48.10
N LEU A 49 27.51 -9.67 -47.54
CA LEU A 49 26.86 -10.91 -47.13
C LEU A 49 26.20 -11.56 -48.35
N VAL A 50 26.56 -12.81 -48.62
CA VAL A 50 25.97 -13.59 -49.71
C VAL A 50 25.03 -14.64 -49.13
N VAL A 51 23.78 -14.61 -49.57
CA VAL A 51 22.82 -15.69 -49.28
C VAL A 51 22.88 -16.67 -50.44
N VAL A 52 23.23 -17.92 -50.13
CA VAL A 52 23.20 -19.03 -51.07
C VAL A 52 21.95 -19.84 -50.77
N GLU A 53 20.99 -19.80 -51.68
CA GLU A 53 19.79 -20.63 -51.61
C GLU A 53 20.02 -21.90 -52.44
N GLY A 54 19.99 -23.06 -51.79
CA GLY A 54 20.01 -24.35 -52.48
C GLY A 54 18.58 -24.83 -52.69
N HIS A 55 18.25 -25.06 -53.96
CA HIS A 55 16.94 -25.47 -54.42
C HIS A 55 16.93 -26.95 -54.73
N THR A 56 15.89 -27.66 -54.30
CA THR A 56 15.65 -29.08 -54.62
C THR A 56 14.43 -29.23 -55.52
N PRO A 57 14.41 -30.19 -56.46
CA PRO A 57 13.31 -30.38 -57.40
C PRO A 57 12.00 -30.80 -56.71
N GLY A 58 10.89 -30.37 -57.31
CA GLY A 58 9.51 -30.77 -57.00
C GLY A 58 8.63 -29.60 -56.56
N SER A 59 7.32 -29.81 -56.42
CA SER A 59 6.36 -28.71 -56.24
C SER A 59 6.56 -27.99 -54.89
N PRO A 60 6.22 -26.69 -54.78
CA PRO A 60 6.28 -25.96 -53.51
C PRO A 60 5.45 -26.62 -52.38
N GLU A 61 4.40 -27.34 -52.75
CA GLU A 61 3.51 -28.08 -51.84
C GLU A 61 4.17 -29.34 -51.26
N GLU A 62 5.16 -29.88 -51.97
CA GLU A 62 5.99 -31.01 -51.53
C GLU A 62 7.23 -30.60 -50.71
N ASN A 63 7.29 -29.33 -50.26
CA ASN A 63 8.42 -28.78 -49.50
C ASN A 63 8.51 -29.38 -48.08
N SER A 64 8.98 -30.62 -48.00
CA SER A 64 9.24 -31.34 -46.76
C SER A 64 10.51 -30.84 -46.06
N THR A 65 10.62 -31.10 -44.76
CA THR A 65 11.83 -30.85 -43.97
C THR A 65 13.07 -31.50 -44.58
N LEU A 66 12.91 -32.67 -45.19
CA LEU A 66 13.99 -33.38 -45.88
C LEU A 66 14.49 -32.59 -47.10
N ARG A 67 13.61 -32.05 -47.93
CA ARG A 67 13.98 -31.26 -49.11
C ARG A 67 14.70 -29.96 -48.74
N ARG A 68 14.24 -29.27 -47.69
CA ARG A 68 14.97 -28.11 -47.15
C ARG A 68 16.37 -28.50 -46.67
N SER A 69 16.50 -29.62 -45.95
CA SER A 69 17.81 -30.10 -45.49
C SER A 69 18.76 -30.36 -46.66
N ILE A 70 18.29 -30.99 -47.74
CA ILE A 70 19.12 -31.25 -48.93
C ILE A 70 19.50 -29.94 -49.64
N GLY A 71 18.56 -29.00 -49.76
CA GLY A 71 18.85 -27.67 -50.30
C GLY A 71 19.89 -26.91 -49.47
N GLU A 72 19.81 -27.00 -48.14
CA GLU A 72 20.77 -26.38 -47.23
C GLU A 72 22.17 -26.99 -47.39
N GLU A 73 22.27 -28.32 -47.52
CA GLU A 73 23.54 -29.00 -47.79
C GLU A 73 24.15 -28.59 -49.14
N LEU A 74 23.35 -28.45 -50.20
CA LEU A 74 23.80 -27.92 -51.49
C LEU A 74 24.35 -26.49 -51.37
N ALA A 75 23.66 -25.64 -50.60
CA ALA A 75 24.09 -24.27 -50.34
C ALA A 75 25.40 -24.22 -49.51
N GLU A 76 25.57 -25.10 -48.51
CA GLU A 76 26.80 -25.23 -47.73
C GLU A 76 27.99 -25.66 -48.60
N LEU A 77 27.80 -26.62 -49.51
CA LEU A 77 28.83 -27.04 -50.46
C LEU A 77 29.27 -25.89 -51.36
N CYS A 78 28.32 -25.11 -51.86
CA CYS A 78 28.60 -23.91 -52.65
C CYS A 78 29.37 -22.85 -51.84
N ALA A 79 28.97 -22.63 -50.58
CA ALA A 79 29.67 -21.74 -49.66
C ALA A 79 31.14 -22.16 -49.44
N LEU A 80 31.38 -23.47 -49.30
CA LEU A 80 32.72 -24.02 -49.13
C LEU A 80 33.57 -23.83 -50.39
N GLU A 81 33.00 -24.01 -51.59
CA GLU A 81 33.70 -23.78 -52.84
C GLU A 81 34.03 -22.29 -53.05
N LEU A 82 33.13 -21.36 -52.70
CA LEU A 82 33.42 -19.92 -52.73
C LEU A 82 34.60 -19.56 -51.82
N ARG A 83 34.70 -20.16 -50.63
CA ARG A 83 35.86 -20.00 -49.73
C ARG A 83 37.14 -20.56 -50.34
N ARG A 84 37.06 -21.74 -50.98
CA ARG A 84 38.20 -22.36 -51.69
C ARG A 84 38.70 -21.48 -52.84
N LEU A 85 37.82 -20.75 -53.50
CA LEU A 85 38.15 -19.78 -54.55
C LEU A 85 38.74 -18.45 -54.02
N GLY A 86 38.97 -18.34 -52.70
CA GLY A 86 39.67 -17.23 -52.07
C GLY A 86 38.76 -16.10 -51.59
N TRP A 87 37.43 -16.25 -51.68
CA TRP A 87 36.52 -15.24 -51.15
C TRP A 87 36.31 -15.41 -49.63
N GLN A 88 36.45 -14.30 -48.89
CA GLN A 88 36.48 -14.28 -47.42
C GLN A 88 35.25 -13.64 -46.78
N GLY A 89 34.20 -13.31 -47.56
CA GLY A 89 32.98 -12.71 -47.02
C GLY A 89 32.08 -13.70 -46.26
N GLN A 90 31.04 -13.19 -45.61
CA GLN A 90 30.07 -14.01 -44.89
C GLN A 90 29.10 -14.69 -45.87
N VAL A 91 28.82 -15.98 -45.61
CA VAL A 91 27.84 -16.77 -46.37
C VAL A 91 26.76 -17.28 -45.47
N GLN A 92 25.51 -17.04 -45.87
CA GLN A 92 24.35 -17.69 -45.29
C GLN A 92 23.82 -18.74 -46.27
N ALA A 93 23.89 -20.02 -45.88
CA ALA A 93 23.30 -21.12 -46.64
C ALA A 93 21.83 -21.30 -46.24
N VAL A 94 20.93 -21.42 -47.21
CA VAL A 94 19.49 -21.60 -46.98
C VAL A 94 18.95 -22.68 -47.91
N GLY A 95 18.22 -23.65 -47.36
CA GLY A 95 17.54 -24.67 -48.14
C GLY A 95 16.12 -24.27 -48.54
N CYS A 96 15.82 -24.31 -49.83
CA CYS A 96 14.54 -23.96 -50.41
C CYS A 96 13.95 -25.17 -51.19
N GLY A 97 12.75 -25.62 -50.84
CA GLY A 97 11.99 -26.46 -51.76
C GLY A 97 11.40 -25.58 -52.87
N SER A 98 11.80 -25.78 -54.13
CA SER A 98 11.25 -25.01 -55.25
C SER A 98 10.98 -25.87 -56.48
N GLY A 99 9.93 -25.50 -57.22
CA GLY A 99 9.58 -26.13 -58.50
C GLY A 99 10.58 -25.88 -59.63
N LEU A 100 11.68 -25.16 -59.38
CA LEU A 100 12.63 -24.72 -60.40
C LEU A 100 13.75 -25.74 -60.68
N GLY A 101 13.62 -26.97 -60.16
CA GLY A 101 14.66 -28.00 -60.27
C GLY A 101 15.76 -27.86 -59.22
N ALA A 102 16.74 -28.75 -59.26
CA ALA A 102 17.92 -28.63 -58.43
C ALA A 102 18.77 -27.44 -58.88
N GLY A 103 19.16 -26.56 -57.98
CA GLY A 103 19.91 -25.37 -58.36
C GLY A 103 20.43 -24.55 -57.19
N LEU A 104 21.29 -23.59 -57.48
CA LEU A 104 21.82 -22.63 -56.52
C LEU A 104 21.44 -21.23 -56.96
N LYS A 105 20.89 -20.42 -56.05
CA LYS A 105 20.70 -18.98 -56.25
C LYS A 105 21.60 -18.22 -55.29
N LEU A 106 22.51 -17.43 -55.84
CA LEU A 106 23.37 -16.55 -55.07
C LEU A 106 22.75 -15.17 -55.07
N ARG A 107 22.49 -14.62 -53.89
CA ARG A 107 21.87 -13.33 -53.69
C ARG A 107 22.73 -12.44 -52.81
N LEU A 108 22.87 -11.18 -53.20
CA LEU A 108 23.55 -10.19 -52.40
C LEU A 108 22.55 -9.55 -51.42
N LEU A 109 22.90 -9.51 -50.14
CA LEU A 109 22.19 -8.69 -49.16
C LEU A 109 22.88 -7.31 -49.11
N GLU A 110 22.13 -6.23 -49.35
CA GLU A 110 22.66 -4.88 -49.07
C GLU A 110 23.05 -4.80 -47.58
N PRO A 111 24.22 -4.24 -47.24
CA PRO A 111 24.65 -4.09 -45.86
C PRO A 111 23.68 -3.16 -45.12
N GLN A 112 22.75 -3.74 -44.39
CA GLN A 112 21.98 -3.05 -43.36
C GLN A 112 22.45 -3.59 -42.02
N VAL A 113 22.83 -2.66 -41.13
CA VAL A 113 23.07 -2.79 -39.70
C VAL A 113 23.85 -4.05 -39.33
N GLU A 114 25.11 -3.88 -38.90
CA GLU A 114 26.00 -4.98 -38.47
C GLU A 114 25.19 -6.08 -37.78
N PRO A 115 25.10 -7.28 -38.37
CA PRO A 115 24.31 -8.35 -37.79
C PRO A 115 24.89 -8.60 -36.41
N ARG A 116 24.07 -8.32 -35.39
CA ARG A 116 24.43 -8.58 -33.99
C ARG A 116 24.96 -10.01 -33.93
N GLU A 117 26.22 -10.17 -33.55
CA GLU A 117 26.82 -11.50 -33.42
C GLU A 117 25.93 -12.31 -32.49
N ARG A 118 25.24 -13.30 -33.05
CA ARG A 118 24.36 -14.16 -32.25
C ARG A 118 25.23 -14.89 -31.26
N THR A 119 24.81 -14.89 -30.00
CA THR A 119 25.53 -15.63 -28.97
C THR A 119 25.46 -17.13 -29.26
N VAL A 120 26.44 -17.90 -28.79
CA VAL A 120 26.42 -19.36 -28.92
C VAL A 120 25.14 -19.95 -28.32
N GLN A 121 24.59 -19.31 -27.28
CA GLN A 121 23.32 -19.68 -26.66
C GLN A 121 22.13 -19.54 -27.61
N GLU A 122 22.00 -18.41 -28.30
CA GLU A 122 20.93 -18.18 -29.28
C GLU A 122 21.03 -19.18 -30.45
N GLN A 123 22.26 -19.45 -30.91
CA GLN A 123 22.50 -20.44 -31.97
C GLN A 123 22.15 -21.86 -31.53
N LEU A 124 22.41 -22.22 -30.27
CA LEU A 124 22.05 -23.52 -29.71
C LEU A 124 20.53 -23.67 -29.56
N GLN A 125 19.83 -22.60 -29.15
CA GLN A 125 18.37 -22.57 -29.04
C GLN A 125 17.68 -22.66 -30.41
N ASP A 126 18.21 -21.96 -31.43
CA ASP A 126 17.75 -22.07 -32.82
C ASP A 126 17.95 -23.50 -33.35
N LEU A 127 19.05 -24.15 -32.98
CA LEU A 127 19.35 -25.53 -33.37
C LEU A 127 18.41 -26.53 -32.69
N GLN A 128 18.10 -26.34 -31.40
CA GLN A 128 17.11 -27.14 -30.67
C GLN A 128 15.69 -27.02 -31.26
N SER A 129 15.30 -25.82 -31.71
CA SER A 129 13.97 -25.60 -32.31
C SER A 129 13.86 -26.13 -33.74
N SER A 130 14.94 -26.08 -34.51
CA SER A 130 14.96 -26.51 -35.92
C SER A 130 15.26 -28.00 -36.14
N THR A 131 16.06 -28.61 -35.25
CA THR A 131 16.46 -30.01 -35.34
C THR A 131 16.11 -30.71 -34.03
N PRO A 132 15.02 -31.48 -33.96
CA PRO A 132 14.59 -32.08 -32.70
C PRO A 132 15.59 -33.13 -32.21
N LEU A 133 15.99 -33.04 -30.95
CA LEU A 133 16.81 -34.06 -30.30
C LEU A 133 15.93 -35.28 -29.93
N THR A 134 16.01 -36.33 -30.74
CA THR A 134 15.18 -37.53 -30.57
C THR A 134 16.00 -38.79 -30.23
N PHE A 135 15.36 -39.69 -29.48
CA PHE A 135 15.88 -40.99 -29.07
C PHE A 135 14.98 -42.10 -29.59
N LYS A 136 15.51 -43.32 -29.71
CA LYS A 136 14.67 -44.49 -30.00
C LYS A 136 13.63 -44.69 -28.88
N SER A 137 12.45 -45.20 -29.25
CA SER A 137 11.33 -45.41 -28.33
C SER A 137 11.76 -46.22 -27.10
N ASN A 138 11.52 -45.66 -25.90
CA ASN A 138 11.89 -46.25 -24.60
C ASN A 138 13.37 -46.67 -24.47
N SER A 139 14.27 -46.05 -25.24
CA SER A 139 15.71 -46.28 -25.17
C SER A 139 16.45 -44.96 -24.88
N SER A 140 17.69 -45.09 -24.41
CA SER A 140 18.69 -44.03 -24.32
C SER A 140 19.54 -43.89 -25.59
N ASP A 141 19.32 -44.74 -26.60
CA ASP A 141 19.97 -44.63 -27.90
C ASP A 141 19.44 -43.44 -28.71
N LEU A 142 20.34 -42.60 -29.24
CA LEU A 142 19.99 -41.52 -30.17
C LEU A 142 19.40 -42.10 -31.47
N SER A 143 18.36 -41.43 -31.98
CA SER A 143 17.84 -41.72 -33.32
C SER A 143 18.81 -41.21 -34.40
N GLN A 144 18.52 -41.45 -35.69
CA GLN A 144 19.29 -40.81 -36.77
C GLN A 144 19.22 -39.28 -36.71
N GLU A 145 18.06 -38.71 -36.41
CA GLU A 145 17.87 -37.26 -36.23
C GLU A 145 18.62 -36.75 -35.00
N GLY A 146 18.60 -37.49 -33.88
CA GLY A 146 19.37 -37.19 -32.68
C GLY A 146 20.88 -37.17 -32.95
N ASN A 147 21.38 -38.08 -33.79
CA ASN A 147 22.79 -38.05 -34.22
C ASN A 147 23.10 -36.84 -35.11
N ARG A 148 22.18 -36.44 -36.01
CA ARG A 148 22.33 -35.20 -36.80
C ARG A 148 22.37 -33.96 -35.92
N PHE A 149 21.49 -33.88 -34.91
CA PHE A 149 21.51 -32.81 -33.90
C PHE A 149 22.87 -32.73 -33.20
N VAL A 150 23.39 -33.86 -32.72
CA VAL A 150 24.71 -33.92 -32.05
C VAL A 150 25.82 -33.43 -32.95
N LEU A 151 25.83 -33.81 -34.23
CA LEU A 151 26.85 -33.36 -35.18
C LEU A 151 26.79 -31.84 -35.42
N LYS A 152 25.58 -31.26 -35.52
CA LYS A 152 25.41 -29.80 -35.65
C LYS A 152 25.86 -29.06 -34.38
N CYS A 153 25.45 -29.54 -33.20
CA CYS A 153 25.91 -28.99 -31.91
C CYS A 153 27.44 -29.10 -31.77
N ALA A 154 28.04 -30.22 -32.17
CA ALA A 154 29.47 -30.40 -32.09
C ALA A 154 30.24 -29.42 -32.99
N ARG A 155 29.75 -29.15 -34.21
CA ARG A 155 30.33 -28.10 -35.08
C ARG A 155 30.25 -26.72 -34.43
N LEU A 156 29.13 -26.42 -33.77
CA LEU A 156 28.90 -25.14 -33.09
C LEU A 156 29.81 -24.97 -31.85
N LEU A 157 30.00 -26.03 -31.07
CA LEU A 157 30.64 -25.96 -29.75
C LEU A 157 32.17 -26.16 -29.77
N ARG A 158 32.72 -26.89 -30.76
CA ARG A 158 34.18 -27.12 -30.90
C ARG A 158 35.05 -25.85 -30.84
N PRO A 159 34.66 -24.70 -31.42
CA PRO A 159 35.44 -23.46 -31.33
C PRO A 159 35.48 -22.85 -29.92
N TYR A 160 34.62 -23.29 -29.00
CA TYR A 160 34.42 -22.69 -27.67
C TYR A 160 34.65 -23.70 -26.53
N PRO A 161 35.85 -24.30 -26.40
CA PRO A 161 36.10 -25.40 -25.46
C PRO A 161 35.96 -25.01 -23.98
N GLY A 162 35.96 -23.71 -23.65
CA GLY A 162 35.83 -23.19 -22.29
C GLY A 162 34.40 -23.13 -21.75
N LEU A 163 33.38 -23.25 -22.62
CA LEU A 163 31.99 -23.20 -22.16
C LEU A 163 31.63 -24.43 -21.35
N VAL A 164 30.92 -24.25 -20.25
CA VAL A 164 30.34 -25.35 -19.49
C VAL A 164 28.96 -25.66 -20.05
N LEU A 165 28.67 -26.95 -20.26
CA LEU A 165 27.43 -27.41 -20.89
C LEU A 165 26.60 -28.21 -19.90
N GLN A 166 25.28 -28.12 -20.03
CA GLN A 166 24.34 -28.90 -19.26
C GLN A 166 23.50 -29.79 -20.19
N CYS A 167 23.60 -31.10 -20.00
CA CYS A 167 22.74 -32.10 -20.64
C CYS A 167 21.61 -32.49 -19.68
N SER A 168 20.38 -32.16 -20.06
CA SER A 168 19.17 -32.47 -19.27
C SER A 168 18.35 -33.54 -19.99
N GLY A 169 18.11 -34.69 -19.37
CA GLY A 169 17.34 -35.77 -19.98
C GLY A 169 15.93 -35.87 -19.41
N PHE A 170 15.01 -36.33 -20.26
CA PHE A 170 13.59 -36.44 -19.93
C PHE A 170 13.01 -37.78 -20.41
N ALA A 171 12.09 -38.34 -19.62
CA ALA A 171 11.33 -39.54 -19.98
C ALA A 171 9.88 -39.16 -20.31
N LYS A 172 9.35 -39.75 -21.38
CA LYS A 172 7.97 -39.50 -21.82
C LYS A 172 6.97 -39.98 -20.76
N GLY A 173 6.02 -39.12 -20.41
CA GLY A 173 4.96 -39.44 -19.45
C GLY A 173 4.40 -38.22 -18.77
N ARG A 174 3.28 -38.41 -18.06
CA ARG A 174 2.73 -37.39 -17.16
C ARG A 174 3.59 -37.31 -15.90
N ALA A 175 3.58 -36.16 -15.21
CA ALA A 175 4.25 -36.01 -13.92
C ALA A 175 3.80 -37.06 -12.88
N SER A 176 2.53 -37.49 -12.94
CA SER A 176 1.98 -38.56 -12.09
C SER A 176 2.56 -39.95 -12.37
N GLU A 177 3.19 -40.14 -13.52
CA GLU A 177 3.85 -41.39 -13.92
C GLU A 177 5.36 -41.34 -13.66
N ASP A 178 5.85 -40.29 -13.00
CA ASP A 178 7.25 -40.19 -12.63
C ASP A 178 7.61 -41.27 -11.62
N CYS A 179 8.52 -42.15 -12.00
CA CYS A 179 8.97 -43.26 -11.18
C CYS A 179 10.49 -43.42 -11.31
N ALA A 180 11.08 -44.23 -10.42
CA ALA A 180 12.53 -44.45 -10.42
C ALA A 180 13.07 -44.91 -11.78
N ALA A 181 12.34 -45.78 -12.50
CA ALA A 181 12.73 -46.25 -13.82
C ALA A 181 12.74 -45.12 -14.87
N LYS A 182 11.81 -44.17 -14.80
CA LYS A 182 11.78 -43.03 -15.72
C LYS A 182 12.87 -42.00 -15.41
N ARG A 183 13.15 -41.76 -14.13
CA ARG A 183 14.31 -40.95 -13.71
C ARG A 183 15.62 -41.55 -14.19
N GLN A 184 15.77 -42.87 -14.06
CA GLN A 184 16.93 -43.60 -14.56
C GLN A 184 17.06 -43.48 -16.09
N LEU A 185 16.00 -43.75 -16.85
CA LEU A 185 16.01 -43.61 -18.31
C LEU A 185 16.34 -42.17 -18.75
N SER A 186 15.82 -41.17 -18.03
CA SER A 186 16.11 -39.77 -18.32
C SER A 186 17.58 -39.43 -18.08
N LEU A 187 18.18 -39.94 -17.00
CA LEU A 187 19.61 -39.78 -16.73
C LEU A 187 20.46 -40.46 -17.81
N GLU A 188 20.10 -41.69 -18.21
CA GLU A 188 20.80 -42.44 -19.27
C GLU A 188 20.77 -41.72 -20.61
N ARG A 189 19.66 -41.05 -20.95
CA ARG A 189 19.54 -40.22 -22.17
C ARG A 189 20.47 -39.01 -22.13
N ALA A 190 20.53 -38.33 -20.99
CA ALA A 190 21.44 -37.20 -20.81
C ALA A 190 22.92 -37.64 -20.92
N GLN A 191 23.27 -38.80 -20.35
CA GLN A 191 24.59 -39.41 -20.48
C GLN A 191 24.89 -39.88 -21.91
N ALA A 192 23.90 -40.38 -22.65
CA ALA A 192 24.06 -40.77 -24.05
C ALA A 192 24.34 -39.55 -24.94
N LEU A 193 23.65 -38.43 -24.70
CA LEU A 193 23.91 -37.16 -25.37
C LEU A 193 25.34 -36.66 -25.10
N GLN A 194 25.76 -36.64 -23.82
CA GLN A 194 27.13 -36.28 -23.42
C GLN A 194 28.17 -37.14 -24.16
N ARG A 195 28.04 -38.47 -24.12
CA ARG A 195 28.96 -39.39 -24.80
C ARG A 195 29.01 -39.16 -26.31
N ALA A 196 27.88 -38.86 -26.94
CA ALA A 196 27.81 -38.60 -28.38
C ALA A 196 28.48 -37.27 -28.76
N LEU A 197 28.33 -36.21 -27.95
CA LEU A 197 29.02 -34.93 -28.13
C LEU A 197 30.53 -35.10 -27.97
N GLN A 198 30.99 -35.81 -26.92
CA GLN A 198 32.40 -36.11 -26.69
C GLN A 198 33.00 -36.95 -27.83
N LYS A 199 32.29 -37.99 -28.30
CA LYS A 199 32.71 -38.80 -29.47
C LYS A 199 32.79 -37.96 -30.75
N SER A 200 32.01 -36.89 -30.83
CA SER A 200 32.03 -35.91 -31.93
C SER A 200 33.05 -34.79 -31.72
N GLY A 201 33.97 -34.93 -30.76
CA GLY A 201 35.09 -34.00 -30.55
C GLY A 201 34.75 -32.72 -29.77
N VAL A 202 33.62 -32.69 -29.04
CA VAL A 202 33.31 -31.60 -28.10
C VAL A 202 34.10 -31.84 -26.80
N SER A 203 35.03 -30.95 -26.47
CA SER A 203 35.90 -31.06 -25.30
C SER A 203 35.41 -30.27 -24.08
N ASN A 204 34.26 -29.61 -24.19
CA ASN A 204 33.64 -28.83 -23.13
C ASN A 204 33.33 -29.70 -21.89
N PRO A 205 33.45 -29.16 -20.66
CA PRO A 205 32.88 -29.80 -19.48
C PRO A 205 31.35 -29.87 -19.62
N ILE A 206 30.78 -31.06 -19.37
CA ILE A 206 29.35 -31.33 -19.54
C ILE A 206 28.77 -31.91 -18.24
N SER A 207 27.88 -31.17 -17.59
CA SER A 207 27.05 -31.60 -16.46
C SER A 207 25.82 -32.37 -16.95
N VAL A 208 25.34 -33.37 -16.19
CA VAL A 208 24.29 -34.30 -16.64
C VAL A 208 23.20 -34.47 -15.58
N TYR A 209 21.94 -34.25 -15.98
CA TYR A 209 20.78 -34.32 -15.09
C TYR A 209 19.64 -35.16 -15.67
N GLY A 210 18.96 -35.94 -14.82
CA GLY A 210 17.77 -36.73 -15.19
C GLY A 210 16.53 -36.26 -14.42
N PHE A 211 15.52 -35.76 -15.14
CA PHE A 211 14.31 -35.17 -14.54
C PHE A 211 13.08 -36.11 -14.54
N GLY A 212 13.25 -37.34 -15.03
CA GLY A 212 12.15 -38.30 -15.16
C GLY A 212 11.01 -37.76 -16.03
N SER A 213 9.77 -37.94 -15.60
CA SER A 213 8.57 -37.40 -16.27
C SER A 213 8.00 -36.16 -15.58
N ALA A 214 8.69 -35.60 -14.58
CA ALA A 214 8.17 -34.54 -13.72
C ALA A 214 7.80 -33.25 -14.47
N LEU A 215 8.50 -32.95 -15.57
CA LEU A 215 8.34 -31.69 -16.31
C LEU A 215 7.36 -31.77 -17.49
N GLY A 216 6.82 -32.96 -17.81
CA GLY A 216 5.76 -33.13 -18.82
C GLY A 216 6.08 -32.62 -20.23
N SER A 217 7.34 -32.27 -20.53
CA SER A 217 7.71 -31.40 -21.64
C SER A 217 7.68 -32.06 -23.03
N GLY A 218 7.44 -33.37 -23.13
CA GLY A 218 7.44 -34.11 -24.40
C GLY A 218 8.80 -34.20 -25.10
N LEU A 219 9.77 -33.37 -24.70
CA LEU A 219 11.17 -33.40 -25.10
C LEU A 219 11.85 -34.64 -24.50
N ALA A 220 12.87 -35.17 -25.19
CA ALA A 220 13.59 -36.36 -24.74
C ALA A 220 14.94 -36.03 -24.07
N ALA A 221 15.57 -34.93 -24.47
CA ALA A 221 16.67 -34.28 -23.76
C ALA A 221 16.82 -32.81 -24.24
N ALA A 222 17.57 -32.01 -23.51
CA ALA A 222 17.97 -30.63 -23.83
C ALA A 222 19.48 -30.45 -23.57
N LEU A 223 20.09 -29.50 -24.28
CA LEU A 223 21.51 -29.15 -24.16
C LEU A 223 21.63 -27.64 -24.01
N ASP A 224 22.00 -27.18 -22.83
CA ASP A 224 22.06 -25.76 -22.48
C ASP A 224 23.50 -25.36 -22.07
N LEU A 225 23.77 -24.05 -22.03
CA LEU A 225 25.02 -23.51 -21.50
C LEU A 225 24.87 -23.30 -19.98
N GLU A 226 25.77 -23.87 -19.21
CA GLU A 226 25.86 -23.68 -17.77
C GLU A 226 26.58 -22.34 -17.53
N ALA A 227 25.91 -21.42 -16.83
CA ALA A 227 26.46 -20.09 -16.57
C ALA A 227 27.76 -20.20 -15.77
N GLU A 228 28.84 -19.56 -16.22
CA GLU A 228 30.14 -19.57 -15.53
C GLU A 228 29.96 -19.10 -14.09
N THR A 229 30.20 -20.00 -13.14
CA THR A 229 30.24 -19.69 -11.70
C THR A 229 31.72 -19.59 -11.28
N PRO A 230 32.17 -18.49 -10.64
CA PRO A 230 33.55 -18.35 -10.22
C PRO A 230 33.87 -19.33 -9.09
N GLU A 231 34.90 -20.16 -9.28
CA GLU A 231 35.29 -21.23 -8.38
C GLU A 231 35.77 -20.70 -7.00
N THR A 232 35.16 -21.19 -5.92
CA THR A 232 35.86 -21.47 -4.65
C THR A 232 35.17 -22.62 -3.92
N PRO A 233 35.92 -23.62 -3.40
CA PRO A 233 35.33 -24.84 -2.86
C PRO A 233 35.03 -24.72 -1.36
N GLY A 234 33.75 -24.82 -0.98
CA GLY A 234 33.34 -24.91 0.42
C GLY A 234 31.83 -24.76 0.64
N ALA A 235 31.10 -25.86 0.47
CA ALA A 235 29.77 -26.19 1.01
C ALA A 235 28.88 -25.03 1.53
N ASP A 236 28.03 -24.48 0.66
CA ASP A 236 26.55 -24.44 0.77
C ASP A 236 25.99 -23.37 -0.19
N SER A 237 25.32 -23.85 -1.26
CA SER A 237 24.34 -23.14 -2.10
C SER A 237 24.69 -21.72 -2.62
N GLU A 238 25.33 -21.66 -3.79
CA GLU A 238 25.53 -20.41 -4.58
C GLU A 238 24.43 -20.18 -5.64
N GLU A 239 23.33 -20.95 -5.64
CA GLU A 239 22.24 -20.86 -6.64
C GLU A 239 21.33 -19.61 -6.49
N PHE A 240 21.62 -18.71 -5.53
CA PHE A 240 20.72 -17.62 -5.14
C PHE A 240 21.33 -16.20 -5.20
N ARG A 241 22.53 -16.01 -5.80
CA ARG A 241 23.23 -14.70 -5.80
C ARG A 241 22.66 -13.60 -6.72
N VAL A 242 21.55 -13.82 -7.43
CA VAL A 242 20.95 -12.80 -8.32
C VAL A 242 19.86 -11.96 -7.64
N ILE A 243 19.51 -12.24 -6.38
CA ILE A 243 18.85 -11.19 -5.57
C ILE A 243 20.01 -10.33 -5.05
N PRO A 244 20.18 -9.07 -5.51
CA PRO A 244 21.19 -8.19 -4.92
C PRO A 244 21.00 -8.25 -3.41
N HIS A 245 22.09 -8.33 -2.64
CA HIS A 245 21.97 -8.23 -1.18
C HIS A 245 21.21 -6.92 -0.88
N LEU A 246 19.91 -7.01 -0.61
CA LEU A 246 19.03 -5.83 -0.46
C LEU A 246 19.48 -5.00 0.74
N ALA A 247 20.22 -5.61 1.68
CA ALA A 247 20.94 -4.91 2.75
C ALA A 247 21.96 -3.87 2.26
N GLN A 248 22.40 -3.91 1.00
CA GLN A 248 23.35 -2.97 0.41
C GLN A 248 22.70 -1.86 -0.43
N VAL A 249 21.44 -2.05 -0.84
CA VAL A 249 20.68 -1.01 -1.53
C VAL A 249 19.95 -0.22 -0.46
N ALA A 250 20.42 1.00 -0.17
CA ALA A 250 19.76 1.90 0.76
C ALA A 250 18.43 2.37 0.17
N VAL A 251 17.41 1.52 0.26
CA VAL A 251 16.02 1.88 -0.02
C VAL A 251 15.51 2.67 1.20
N PRO A 252 14.88 3.85 1.01
CA PRO A 252 14.20 4.54 2.09
C PRO A 252 13.24 3.61 2.83
N GLU A 253 13.14 3.75 4.16
CA GLU A 253 12.28 2.88 4.98
C GLU A 253 10.81 2.87 4.49
N GLU A 254 10.36 3.98 3.92
CA GLU A 254 9.03 4.16 3.33
C GLU A 254 8.80 3.32 2.05
N GLU A 255 9.85 3.09 1.26
CA GLU A 255 9.77 2.36 -0.02
C GLU A 255 10.06 0.85 0.13
N GLU A 256 10.60 0.41 1.27
CA GLU A 256 10.90 -1.00 1.52
C GLU A 256 9.65 -1.89 1.41
N ALA A 257 8.47 -1.40 1.82
CA ALA A 257 7.21 -2.12 1.75
C ALA A 257 6.88 -2.48 0.30
N ASP A 258 6.94 -1.48 -0.58
CA ASP A 258 6.60 -1.60 -2.00
C ASP A 258 7.59 -2.52 -2.72
N VAL A 259 8.87 -2.42 -2.38
CA VAL A 259 9.91 -3.32 -2.90
C VAL A 259 9.65 -4.76 -2.47
N LEU A 260 9.35 -4.98 -1.19
CA LEU A 260 9.05 -6.30 -0.65
C LEU A 260 7.80 -6.90 -1.32
N ASP A 261 6.73 -6.10 -1.48
CA ASP A 261 5.50 -6.52 -2.15
C ASP A 261 5.72 -6.85 -3.62
N ALA A 262 6.47 -6.03 -4.35
CA ALA A 262 6.80 -6.28 -5.74
C ALA A 262 7.59 -7.59 -5.90
N LEU A 263 8.57 -7.84 -5.04
CA LEU A 263 9.35 -9.09 -5.04
C LEU A 263 8.47 -10.31 -4.73
N LEU A 264 7.63 -10.21 -3.69
CA LEU A 264 6.73 -11.30 -3.31
C LEU A 264 5.70 -11.58 -4.40
N GLN A 265 5.16 -10.53 -5.03
CA GLN A 265 4.21 -10.66 -6.14
C GLN A 265 4.84 -11.41 -7.33
N VAL A 266 6.05 -11.04 -7.74
CA VAL A 266 6.76 -11.69 -8.85
C VAL A 266 7.06 -13.15 -8.53
N LEU A 267 7.61 -13.44 -7.34
CA LEU A 267 7.96 -14.80 -6.95
C LEU A 267 6.73 -15.71 -6.84
N LEU A 268 5.62 -15.20 -6.30
CA LEU A 268 4.41 -15.98 -6.06
C LEU A 268 3.52 -16.11 -7.29
N GLN A 269 3.73 -15.34 -8.35
CA GLN A 269 2.94 -15.43 -9.59
C GLN A 269 3.01 -16.83 -10.23
N ALA A 270 4.18 -17.48 -10.15
CA ALA A 270 4.38 -18.84 -10.65
C ALA A 270 4.03 -19.94 -9.63
N TYR A 271 3.69 -19.57 -8.39
CA TYR A 271 3.46 -20.51 -7.31
C TYR A 271 1.99 -20.98 -7.27
N ALA A 272 1.76 -22.23 -7.68
CA ALA A 272 0.43 -22.83 -7.68
C ALA A 272 0.37 -24.09 -6.81
N PHE A 273 -0.73 -24.26 -6.07
CA PHE A 273 -1.02 -25.48 -5.33
C PHE A 273 -1.56 -26.57 -6.24
N GLU A 274 -1.28 -27.82 -5.89
CA GLU A 274 -1.98 -28.96 -6.50
C GLU A 274 -3.51 -28.82 -6.32
N PRO A 275 -4.31 -29.19 -7.34
CA PRO A 275 -5.76 -29.19 -7.25
C PRO A 275 -6.28 -29.91 -6.00
N ASN A 276 -7.14 -29.24 -5.23
CA ASN A 276 -7.79 -29.76 -4.02
C ASN A 276 -6.85 -30.29 -2.93
N ARG A 277 -5.57 -29.93 -2.98
CA ARG A 277 -4.60 -30.27 -1.94
C ARG A 277 -4.06 -29.00 -1.30
N ALA A 278 -3.75 -29.10 -0.01
CA ALA A 278 -3.07 -28.04 0.74
C ALA A 278 -1.58 -28.33 0.95
N ARG A 279 -1.07 -29.46 0.42
CA ARG A 279 0.33 -29.84 0.55
C ARG A 279 1.19 -28.95 -0.35
N ILE A 280 2.31 -28.51 0.22
CA ILE A 280 3.26 -27.64 -0.44
C ILE A 280 4.46 -28.48 -0.87
N PRO A 281 4.76 -28.57 -2.18
CA PRO A 281 6.02 -29.14 -2.61
C PRO A 281 7.14 -28.16 -2.23
N VAL A 282 8.26 -28.66 -1.70
CA VAL A 282 9.47 -27.85 -1.51
C VAL A 282 9.97 -27.46 -2.90
N SER A 283 9.59 -26.28 -3.37
CA SER A 283 9.95 -25.76 -4.67
C SER A 283 11.11 -24.76 -4.56
N PRO A 284 11.87 -24.54 -5.64
CA PRO A 284 12.86 -23.46 -5.70
C PRO A 284 12.23 -22.10 -5.35
N THR A 285 11.00 -21.84 -5.82
CA THR A 285 10.24 -20.62 -5.52
C THR A 285 10.03 -20.41 -4.02
N LEU A 286 9.65 -21.45 -3.26
CA LEU A 286 9.44 -21.33 -1.82
C LEU A 286 10.75 -20.96 -1.09
N ARG A 287 11.89 -21.51 -1.55
CA ARG A 287 13.21 -21.14 -1.01
C ARG A 287 13.57 -19.69 -1.34
N MET A 288 13.29 -19.22 -2.55
CA MET A 288 13.50 -17.82 -2.93
C MET A 288 12.67 -16.87 -2.07
N VAL A 289 11.37 -17.19 -1.85
CA VAL A 289 10.53 -16.41 -0.94
C VAL A 289 11.15 -16.40 0.46
N ALA A 290 11.63 -17.53 0.96
CA ALA A 290 12.30 -17.58 2.27
C ALA A 290 13.58 -16.72 2.32
N VAL A 291 14.38 -16.66 1.25
CA VAL A 291 15.57 -15.78 1.16
C VAL A 291 15.17 -14.31 1.19
N VAL A 292 14.14 -13.92 0.42
CA VAL A 292 13.61 -12.55 0.44
C VAL A 292 13.16 -12.19 1.85
N LEU A 293 12.30 -13.00 2.48
CA LEU A 293 11.77 -12.68 3.80
C LEU A 293 12.84 -12.61 4.89
N LYS A 294 13.87 -13.47 4.83
CA LYS A 294 15.04 -13.38 5.73
C LYS A 294 15.85 -12.09 5.57
N SER A 295 15.81 -11.47 4.40
CA SER A 295 16.44 -10.17 4.15
C SER A 295 15.63 -9.00 4.73
N PHE A 296 14.35 -9.25 5.06
CA PHE A 296 13.43 -8.29 5.67
C PHE A 296 12.88 -8.84 6.99
N PRO A 297 13.75 -9.25 7.95
CA PRO A 297 13.31 -10.04 9.11
C PRO A 297 12.34 -9.29 10.02
N ALA A 298 12.43 -7.96 10.01
CA ALA A 298 11.57 -7.09 10.79
C ALA A 298 10.21 -6.84 10.14
N TRP A 299 9.80 -7.46 9.03
CA TRP A 299 8.49 -7.20 8.42
C TRP A 299 7.41 -8.19 8.90
N ILE A 300 6.25 -7.66 9.26
CA ILE A 300 4.98 -8.37 9.48
C ILE A 300 4.29 -8.53 8.12
N LEU A 301 3.88 -9.75 7.81
CA LEU A 301 3.38 -10.13 6.50
C LEU A 301 1.97 -10.70 6.60
N ARG A 302 1.14 -10.42 5.60
CA ARG A 302 -0.13 -11.10 5.35
C ARG A 302 0.08 -12.15 4.27
N CYS A 303 -0.29 -13.39 4.54
CA CYS A 303 -0.28 -14.51 3.61
C CYS A 303 -1.72 -14.93 3.30
N GLU A 304 -2.20 -14.59 2.12
CA GLU A 304 -3.53 -14.94 1.66
C GLU A 304 -3.51 -16.22 0.83
N GLY A 305 -4.31 -17.20 1.21
CA GLY A 305 -4.51 -18.39 0.41
C GLY A 305 -5.76 -18.26 -0.46
N HIS A 306 -5.66 -18.71 -1.70
CA HIS A 306 -6.75 -18.73 -2.67
C HIS A 306 -7.09 -20.17 -3.14
N ALA A 307 -8.34 -20.36 -3.55
CA ALA A 307 -8.92 -21.60 -4.05
C ALA A 307 -9.43 -21.42 -5.48
N LYS A 308 -9.55 -22.55 -6.21
CA LYS A 308 -10.08 -22.55 -7.59
C LYS A 308 -11.55 -22.16 -7.62
N GLY A 309 -11.94 -21.32 -8.56
CA GLY A 309 -13.33 -20.97 -8.85
C GLY A 309 -13.47 -19.49 -9.23
N ILE A 310 -14.68 -19.11 -9.63
CA ILE A 310 -15.05 -17.69 -9.79
C ILE A 310 -15.60 -17.14 -8.48
N PRO A 311 -15.66 -15.80 -8.29
CA PRO A 311 -16.15 -15.18 -7.05
C PRO A 311 -17.53 -15.69 -6.59
N LYS A 312 -18.41 -16.05 -7.53
CA LYS A 312 -19.74 -16.59 -7.25
C LYS A 312 -19.72 -17.99 -6.62
N ASP A 313 -18.64 -18.75 -6.79
CA ASP A 313 -18.49 -20.10 -6.23
C ASP A 313 -17.85 -20.09 -4.84
N ASN A 314 -17.68 -18.91 -4.24
CA ASN A 314 -16.93 -18.76 -3.02
C ASN A 314 -17.74 -19.31 -1.84
N SER A 315 -17.35 -20.50 -1.37
CA SER A 315 -18.00 -21.18 -0.27
C SER A 315 -17.13 -21.21 0.98
N LEU A 316 -17.74 -21.51 2.12
CA LEU A 316 -17.03 -21.70 3.39
C LEU A 316 -15.91 -22.75 3.27
N VAL A 317 -16.20 -23.87 2.59
CA VAL A 317 -15.24 -24.96 2.36
C VAL A 317 -14.02 -24.46 1.58
N LYS A 318 -14.22 -23.59 0.58
CA LYS A 318 -13.11 -23.00 -0.18
C LYS A 318 -12.28 -22.01 0.63
N LYS A 319 -12.92 -21.18 1.46
CA LYS A 319 -12.21 -20.27 2.38
C LYS A 319 -11.39 -21.05 3.42
N GLN A 320 -11.94 -22.13 3.99
CA GLN A 320 -11.21 -23.01 4.90
C GLN A 320 -10.04 -23.71 4.20
N LEU A 321 -10.25 -24.28 3.01
CA LEU A 321 -9.19 -24.92 2.24
C LEU A 321 -8.06 -23.94 1.92
N SER A 322 -8.41 -22.69 1.57
CA SER A 322 -7.43 -21.68 1.23
C SER A 322 -6.71 -21.13 2.46
N LEU A 323 -7.37 -21.02 3.62
CA LEU A 323 -6.71 -20.74 4.90
C LEU A 323 -5.66 -21.81 5.23
N VAL A 324 -6.03 -23.09 5.16
CA VAL A 324 -5.10 -24.21 5.42
C VAL A 324 -3.90 -24.18 4.47
N ARG A 325 -4.08 -23.72 3.22
CA ARG A 325 -2.98 -23.50 2.27
C ARG A 325 -2.04 -22.40 2.72
N ALA A 326 -2.57 -21.25 3.15
CA ALA A 326 -1.76 -20.16 3.68
C ALA A 326 -0.99 -20.58 4.95
N GLU A 327 -1.63 -21.33 5.86
CA GLU A 327 -0.98 -21.83 7.07
C GLU A 327 0.12 -22.85 6.78
N ASN A 328 -0.11 -23.77 5.83
CA ASN A 328 0.94 -24.68 5.39
C ASN A 328 2.10 -23.92 4.73
N PHE A 329 1.81 -22.85 4.00
CA PHE A 329 2.82 -22.00 3.35
C PHE A 329 3.69 -21.30 4.40
N ARG A 330 3.05 -20.70 5.39
CA ARG A 330 3.72 -20.15 6.57
C ARG A 330 4.57 -21.20 7.28
N ARG A 331 4.03 -22.40 7.56
CA ARG A 331 4.77 -23.48 8.25
C ARG A 331 6.03 -23.85 7.47
N ALA A 332 5.91 -24.02 6.16
CA ALA A 332 7.05 -24.36 5.31
C ALA A 332 8.11 -23.23 5.27
N LEU A 333 7.69 -21.95 5.28
CA LEU A 333 8.61 -20.82 5.43
C LEU A 333 9.32 -20.81 6.81
N LYS A 334 8.59 -21.12 7.89
CA LYS A 334 9.16 -21.25 9.24
C LYS A 334 10.18 -22.38 9.32
N GLU A 335 9.90 -23.54 8.72
CA GLU A 335 10.84 -24.67 8.61
C GLU A 335 12.11 -24.28 7.82
N LEU A 336 11.98 -23.37 6.86
CA LEU A 336 13.12 -22.78 6.14
C LEU A 336 13.84 -21.67 6.93
N GLY A 337 13.44 -21.38 8.16
CA GLY A 337 14.09 -20.42 9.06
C GLY A 337 13.66 -18.96 8.90
N VAL A 338 12.51 -18.69 8.25
CA VAL A 338 11.92 -17.34 8.20
C VAL A 338 11.43 -16.94 9.60
N LYS A 339 11.85 -15.78 10.11
CA LYS A 339 11.49 -15.33 11.47
C LYS A 339 10.29 -14.38 11.50
N ASN A 340 9.97 -13.72 10.39
CA ASN A 340 8.85 -12.80 10.22
C ASN A 340 7.54 -13.28 10.86
N VAL A 341 6.76 -12.35 11.43
CA VAL A 341 5.36 -12.61 11.79
C VAL A 341 4.55 -12.71 10.49
N ILE A 342 3.86 -13.82 10.29
CA ILE A 342 3.05 -14.07 9.08
C ILE A 342 1.61 -14.38 9.50
N HIS A 343 0.69 -13.47 9.19
CA HIS A 343 -0.74 -13.62 9.39
C HIS A 343 -1.35 -14.35 8.20
N CYS A 344 -2.06 -15.46 8.42
CA CYS A 344 -2.68 -16.24 7.35
C CYS A 344 -4.16 -15.89 7.22
N SER A 345 -4.64 -15.74 5.97
CA SER A 345 -6.06 -15.49 5.67
C SER A 345 -6.55 -16.43 4.55
N GLY A 346 -7.79 -16.92 4.67
CA GLY A 346 -8.46 -17.75 3.68
C GLY A 346 -9.44 -16.98 2.80
N MET A 347 -9.00 -16.54 1.62
CA MET A 347 -9.84 -15.76 0.68
C MET A 347 -10.80 -16.61 -0.17
N GLY A 348 -10.68 -17.94 -0.13
CA GLY A 348 -11.45 -18.84 -0.99
C GLY A 348 -11.24 -18.51 -2.46
N CYS A 349 -12.31 -18.41 -3.26
CA CYS A 349 -12.23 -17.99 -4.67
C CYS A 349 -12.80 -16.59 -4.93
N GLU A 350 -12.83 -15.74 -3.89
CA GLU A 350 -13.41 -14.39 -3.92
C GLU A 350 -12.86 -13.48 -5.02
N LEU A 351 -11.56 -13.64 -5.34
CA LEU A 351 -10.86 -12.83 -6.32
C LEU A 351 -10.68 -13.53 -7.68
N GLY A 352 -11.11 -14.79 -7.82
CA GLY A 352 -10.97 -15.55 -9.07
C GLY A 352 -9.53 -15.88 -9.51
N ILE A 353 -8.52 -15.69 -8.65
CA ILE A 353 -7.09 -15.85 -8.99
C ILE A 353 -6.67 -17.33 -9.10
N GLY A 354 -7.53 -18.26 -8.68
CA GLY A 354 -7.25 -19.69 -8.70
C GLY A 354 -6.51 -20.16 -7.45
N MET A 355 -5.64 -21.17 -7.59
CA MET A 355 -5.04 -21.89 -6.48
C MET A 355 -3.66 -21.34 -6.13
N ALA A 356 -3.63 -20.08 -5.73
CA ALA A 356 -2.40 -19.35 -5.44
C ALA A 356 -2.28 -19.01 -3.95
N VAL A 357 -1.09 -18.57 -3.54
CA VAL A 357 -0.89 -17.79 -2.33
C VAL A 357 -0.37 -16.41 -2.73
N ARG A 358 -0.84 -15.37 -2.05
CA ARG A 358 -0.30 -14.02 -2.15
C ARG A 358 0.26 -13.60 -0.81
N MET A 359 1.32 -12.80 -0.85
CA MET A 359 1.89 -12.21 0.35
C MET A 359 2.03 -10.71 0.18
N TYR A 360 1.77 -9.99 1.27
CA TYR A 360 1.85 -8.54 1.34
C TYR A 360 2.52 -8.12 2.65
N ALA A 361 3.31 -7.06 2.61
CA ALA A 361 3.89 -6.36 3.73
C ALA A 361 2.79 -5.55 4.43
N LEU A 362 2.61 -5.77 5.73
CA LEU A 362 1.65 -4.99 6.54
C LEU A 362 2.33 -3.85 7.30
N GLY A 363 3.59 -4.04 7.68
CA GLY A 363 4.38 -3.11 8.48
C GLY A 363 5.59 -3.83 9.08
N ARG A 364 6.46 -3.13 9.81
CA ARG A 364 7.56 -3.76 10.56
C ARG A 364 7.10 -4.33 11.94
N GLU A 365 7.80 -5.31 12.51
CA GLU A 365 7.73 -5.68 13.92
C GLU A 365 8.08 -4.44 14.74
N GLY A 366 7.15 -4.03 15.61
CA GLY A 366 7.22 -2.73 16.29
C GLY A 366 6.68 -1.54 15.48
N ALA A 367 6.12 -1.75 14.27
CA ALA A 367 5.58 -0.68 13.43
C ALA A 367 4.18 -0.19 13.78
N LEU A 368 3.50 -0.80 14.77
CA LEU A 368 2.58 -0.02 15.57
C LEU A 368 3.44 0.94 16.39
N ARG A 369 3.99 1.96 15.72
CA ARG A 369 4.70 3.06 16.36
C ARG A 369 3.67 3.72 17.26
N ILE A 370 3.78 3.43 18.54
CA ILE A 370 2.97 4.09 19.54
C ILE A 370 3.48 5.52 19.58
N PRO A 371 2.68 6.52 19.16
CA PRO A 371 3.13 7.89 19.14
C PRO A 371 3.45 8.35 20.57
N GLN A 372 4.29 9.38 20.70
CA GLN A 372 4.49 10.02 22.00
C GLN A 372 3.16 10.58 22.49
N LEU A 373 2.66 10.06 23.62
CA LEU A 373 1.34 10.39 24.13
C LEU A 373 1.32 11.63 25.03
N ASP A 374 2.50 12.14 25.42
CA ASP A 374 2.66 13.17 26.45
C ASP A 374 1.94 14.48 26.11
N HIS A 375 1.80 14.78 24.81
CA HIS A 375 1.18 16.01 24.32
C HIS A 375 -0.32 15.87 23.97
N LEU A 376 -0.82 14.63 23.92
CA LEU A 376 -2.19 14.35 23.49
C LEU A 376 -3.15 14.45 24.67
N THR A 377 -4.33 15.01 24.42
CA THR A 377 -5.48 14.96 25.33
C THR A 377 -5.99 13.53 25.49
N GLU A 378 -6.80 13.27 26.51
CA GLU A 378 -7.34 11.92 26.73
C GLU A 378 -8.23 11.44 25.58
N GLU A 379 -8.99 12.34 24.96
CA GLU A 379 -9.80 12.06 23.76
C GLU A 379 -8.93 11.73 22.55
N GLU A 380 -7.87 12.49 22.30
CA GLU A 380 -6.91 12.21 21.22
C GLU A 380 -6.20 10.88 21.43
N ARG A 381 -5.79 10.57 22.68
CA ARG A 381 -5.22 9.26 23.02
C ARG A 381 -6.22 8.14 22.79
N CYS A 382 -7.48 8.32 23.15
CA CYS A 382 -8.55 7.36 22.91
C CYS A 382 -8.75 7.12 21.40
N PHE A 383 -8.81 8.18 20.61
CA PHE A 383 -8.91 8.11 19.16
C PHE A 383 -7.71 7.38 18.53
N GLN A 384 -6.50 7.75 18.94
CA GLN A 384 -5.27 7.13 18.46
C GLN A 384 -5.19 5.63 18.83
N LEU A 385 -5.60 5.27 20.05
CA LEU A 385 -5.67 3.89 20.49
C LEU A 385 -6.67 3.09 19.64
N ASN A 386 -7.84 3.65 19.36
CA ASN A 386 -8.85 3.04 18.50
C ASN A 386 -8.31 2.77 17.09
N GLN A 387 -7.59 3.72 16.50
CA GLN A 387 -6.97 3.55 15.20
C GLN A 387 -5.94 2.40 15.19
N LEU A 388 -5.07 2.33 16.21
CA LEU A 388 -4.05 1.30 16.30
C LEU A 388 -4.64 -0.08 16.63
N LEU A 389 -5.70 -0.15 17.46
CA LEU A 389 -6.45 -1.38 17.71
C LEU A 389 -7.11 -1.90 16.43
N GLN A 390 -7.72 -1.01 15.64
CA GLN A 390 -8.30 -1.38 14.35
C GLN A 390 -7.23 -1.95 13.41
N GLN A 391 -6.09 -1.26 13.27
CA GLN A 391 -4.98 -1.74 12.44
C GLN A 391 -4.43 -3.09 12.90
N ALA A 392 -4.29 -3.30 14.21
CA ALA A 392 -3.84 -4.58 14.75
C ALA A 392 -4.85 -5.72 14.48
N LEU A 393 -6.15 -5.43 14.64
CA LEU A 393 -7.23 -6.41 14.52
C LEU A 393 -7.73 -6.64 13.08
N ASP A 394 -7.36 -5.76 12.13
CA ASP A 394 -7.60 -5.96 10.69
C ASP A 394 -6.92 -7.23 10.15
N CYS A 395 -5.94 -7.76 10.89
CA CYS A 395 -5.46 -9.13 10.72
C CYS A 395 -6.54 -10.11 11.23
N SER A 396 -7.53 -10.41 10.39
CA SER A 396 -8.67 -11.27 10.70
C SER A 396 -8.32 -12.47 11.59
N ILE A 397 -8.93 -12.52 12.78
CA ILE A 397 -8.85 -13.69 13.66
C ILE A 397 -9.87 -14.72 13.20
N ASP A 398 -9.40 -15.76 12.52
CA ASP A 398 -10.25 -16.87 12.10
C ASP A 398 -10.58 -17.78 13.29
N PHE A 399 -11.59 -17.40 14.08
CA PHE A 399 -12.16 -18.30 15.07
C PHE A 399 -12.73 -19.55 14.40
N VAL A 400 -12.40 -20.72 14.95
CA VAL A 400 -13.01 -21.99 14.51
C VAL A 400 -14.54 -21.87 14.63
N PRO A 401 -15.32 -22.19 13.57
CA PRO A 401 -16.78 -22.08 13.59
C PRO A 401 -17.37 -22.82 14.80
N ASN A 402 -18.31 -22.18 15.51
CA ASN A 402 -18.99 -22.74 16.69
C ASN A 402 -18.10 -23.04 17.92
N HIS A 403 -16.83 -22.64 17.90
CA HIS A 403 -15.95 -22.72 19.08
C HIS A 403 -15.63 -21.35 19.63
N ALA A 404 -15.57 -21.23 20.97
CA ALA A 404 -15.20 -19.99 21.64
C ALA A 404 -13.69 -19.85 21.88
N ALA A 405 -12.94 -20.95 21.75
CA ALA A 405 -11.51 -20.98 22.03
C ALA A 405 -10.74 -20.01 21.12
N ILE A 406 -9.79 -19.30 21.71
CA ILE A 406 -8.86 -18.46 20.97
C ILE A 406 -7.92 -19.39 20.19
N PRO A 407 -7.81 -19.25 18.86
CA PRO A 407 -6.94 -20.10 18.08
C PRO A 407 -5.47 -19.84 18.45
N GLU A 408 -4.64 -20.89 18.46
CA GLU A 408 -3.19 -20.77 18.77
C GLU A 408 -2.48 -19.78 17.85
N SER A 409 -2.99 -19.62 16.62
CA SER A 409 -2.49 -18.64 15.64
C SER A 409 -2.66 -17.18 16.07
N ALA A 410 -3.51 -16.89 17.07
CA ALA A 410 -3.73 -15.54 17.60
C ALA A 410 -2.80 -15.15 18.77
N ALA A 411 -1.88 -16.03 19.18
CA ALA A 411 -0.98 -15.76 20.31
C ALA A 411 -0.11 -14.51 20.10
N ASP A 412 0.47 -14.34 18.90
CA ASP A 412 1.29 -13.18 18.56
C ASP A 412 0.46 -11.89 18.54
N LEU A 413 -0.76 -11.96 17.98
CA LEU A 413 -1.68 -10.82 17.95
C LEU A 413 -2.11 -10.40 19.36
N LEU A 414 -2.39 -11.36 20.25
CA LEU A 414 -2.69 -11.07 21.65
C LEU A 414 -1.56 -10.33 22.35
N GLU A 415 -0.31 -10.70 22.09
CA GLU A 415 0.84 -9.99 22.67
C GLU A 415 0.98 -8.58 22.10
N THR A 416 0.77 -8.41 20.78
CA THR A 416 0.75 -7.10 20.12
C THR A 416 -0.33 -6.19 20.72
N VAL A 417 -1.57 -6.67 20.85
CA VAL A 417 -2.67 -5.91 21.46
C VAL A 417 -2.38 -5.61 22.93
N ALA A 418 -1.81 -6.56 23.69
CA ALA A 418 -1.45 -6.33 25.08
C ALA A 418 -0.31 -5.29 25.24
N ALA A 419 0.69 -5.30 24.36
CA ALA A 419 1.75 -4.31 24.33
C ALA A 419 1.19 -2.92 23.98
N LEU A 420 0.31 -2.85 22.98
CA LEU A 420 -0.40 -1.63 22.61
C LEU A 420 -1.14 -1.04 23.81
N LEU A 421 -2.01 -1.81 24.44
CA LEU A 421 -2.83 -1.35 25.56
C LEU A 421 -1.98 -0.89 26.75
N ARG A 422 -0.88 -1.59 27.07
CA ARG A 422 0.03 -1.19 28.16
C ARG A 422 0.72 0.15 27.94
N ALA A 423 0.85 0.61 26.69
CA ALA A 423 1.47 1.89 26.40
C ALA A 423 0.51 3.09 26.54
N PHE A 424 -0.80 2.84 26.64
CA PHE A 424 -1.80 3.89 26.84
C PHE A 424 -2.17 4.01 28.33
N PRO A 425 -2.72 5.18 28.75
CA PRO A 425 -3.13 5.38 30.14
C PRO A 425 -4.16 4.36 30.63
N SER A 426 -4.16 4.08 31.93
CA SER A 426 -5.13 3.20 32.57
C SER A 426 -6.53 3.82 32.74
N SER A 427 -6.67 5.13 32.48
CA SER A 427 -7.96 5.84 32.55
C SER A 427 -8.91 5.47 31.40
N LEU A 428 -8.38 4.93 30.30
CA LEU A 428 -9.18 4.43 29.19
C LEU A 428 -9.82 3.09 29.55
N ALA A 429 -11.10 2.94 29.25
CA ALA A 429 -11.80 1.66 29.24
C ALA A 429 -11.72 1.07 27.83
N VAL A 430 -11.66 -0.26 27.71
CA VAL A 430 -11.63 -0.92 26.40
C VAL A 430 -12.76 -1.93 26.32
N HIS A 431 -13.63 -1.71 25.35
CA HIS A 431 -14.73 -2.58 24.99
C HIS A 431 -14.29 -3.57 23.91
N CYS A 432 -14.44 -4.86 24.18
CA CYS A 432 -14.15 -5.94 23.26
C CYS A 432 -15.46 -6.53 22.73
N GLU A 433 -15.69 -6.43 21.43
CA GLU A 433 -16.88 -6.93 20.74
C GLU A 433 -16.47 -8.06 19.79
N ALA A 434 -17.00 -9.26 19.98
CA ALA A 434 -16.75 -10.37 19.06
C ALA A 434 -17.91 -10.56 18.08
N HIS A 435 -17.57 -10.98 16.87
CA HIS A 435 -18.52 -11.22 15.78
C HIS A 435 -18.52 -12.71 15.38
N ALA A 436 -19.69 -13.21 15.02
CA ALA A 436 -19.89 -14.52 14.43
C ALA A 436 -20.12 -14.35 12.93
N ARG A 437 -19.78 -15.41 12.19
CA ARG A 437 -20.10 -15.50 10.78
C ARG A 437 -21.61 -15.73 10.59
N GLY A 438 -22.18 -15.08 9.59
CA GLY A 438 -23.57 -15.28 9.17
C GLY A 438 -24.15 -14.02 8.55
N LEU A 439 -25.27 -14.16 7.85
CA LEU A 439 -26.09 -13.02 7.47
C LEU A 439 -26.80 -12.45 8.71
N PRO A 440 -27.19 -11.16 8.72
CA PRO A 440 -27.97 -10.59 9.82
C PRO A 440 -29.27 -11.38 10.13
N GLU A 441 -29.87 -12.02 9.13
CA GLU A 441 -31.06 -12.87 9.28
C GLU A 441 -30.80 -14.18 10.04
N GLU A 442 -29.54 -14.64 10.07
CA GLU A 442 -29.14 -15.82 10.81
C GLU A 442 -28.75 -15.50 12.26
N ASP A 443 -29.01 -14.28 12.72
CA ASP A 443 -28.63 -13.87 14.06
C ASP A 443 -29.51 -14.57 15.10
N SER A 444 -28.87 -15.05 16.16
CA SER A 444 -29.55 -15.86 17.17
C SER A 444 -28.91 -15.65 18.52
N GLU A 445 -29.69 -15.88 19.57
CA GLU A 445 -29.21 -15.79 20.95
C GLU A 445 -28.00 -16.72 21.19
N ALA A 446 -27.98 -17.89 20.55
CA ALA A 446 -26.83 -18.80 20.57
C ALA A 446 -25.55 -18.17 19.98
N LYS A 447 -25.66 -17.44 18.87
CA LYS A 447 -24.52 -16.70 18.28
C LYS A 447 -24.08 -15.53 19.16
N HIS A 448 -25.00 -14.81 19.79
CA HIS A 448 -24.66 -13.79 20.78
C HIS A 448 -23.93 -14.37 22.00
N LYS A 449 -24.39 -15.50 22.54
CA LYS A 449 -23.71 -16.19 23.66
C LYS A 449 -22.31 -16.68 23.26
N LEU A 450 -22.18 -17.27 22.07
CA LEU A 450 -20.89 -17.73 21.55
C LEU A 450 -19.90 -16.58 21.37
N THR A 451 -20.33 -15.49 20.74
CA THR A 451 -19.49 -14.31 20.50
C THR A 451 -19.12 -13.62 21.79
N ARG A 452 -20.07 -13.40 22.70
CA ARG A 452 -19.79 -12.86 24.02
C ARG A 452 -18.73 -13.69 24.74
N ARG A 453 -18.83 -15.03 24.67
CA ARG A 453 -17.83 -15.92 25.28
C ARG A 453 -16.45 -15.77 24.65
N ARG A 454 -16.34 -15.53 23.33
CA ARG A 454 -15.06 -15.24 22.64
C ARG A 454 -14.44 -13.93 23.14
N ALA A 455 -15.23 -12.87 23.23
CA ALA A 455 -14.78 -11.57 23.75
C ALA A 455 -14.33 -11.67 25.22
N GLU A 456 -15.08 -12.40 26.06
CA GLU A 456 -14.72 -12.66 27.45
C GLU A 456 -13.37 -13.39 27.58
N LEU A 457 -13.14 -14.42 26.76
CA LEU A 457 -11.87 -15.15 26.76
C LEU A 457 -10.70 -14.25 26.33
N TRP A 458 -10.93 -13.36 25.35
CA TRP A 458 -9.93 -12.37 24.94
C TRP A 458 -9.59 -11.41 26.08
N CYS A 459 -10.59 -10.84 26.75
CA CYS A 459 -10.37 -9.99 27.91
C CYS A 459 -9.60 -10.72 29.03
N GLN A 460 -9.90 -11.98 29.30
CA GLN A 460 -9.18 -12.79 30.29
C GLN A 460 -7.70 -12.99 29.90
N GLU A 461 -7.42 -13.28 28.63
CA GLU A 461 -6.04 -13.45 28.14
C GLU A 461 -5.24 -12.14 28.15
N LEU A 462 -5.89 -11.00 27.88
CA LEU A 462 -5.28 -9.68 27.99
C LEU A 462 -5.01 -9.30 29.46
N GLN A 463 -5.92 -9.63 30.38
CA GLN A 463 -5.70 -9.44 31.82
C GLN A 463 -4.52 -10.28 32.34
N LYS A 464 -4.37 -11.53 31.90
CA LYS A 464 -3.20 -12.36 32.22
C LYS A 464 -1.88 -11.73 31.77
N ARG A 465 -1.91 -10.92 30.71
CA ARG A 465 -0.78 -10.14 30.18
C ARG A 465 -0.61 -8.77 30.84
N ARG A 466 -1.29 -8.53 31.98
CA ARG A 466 -1.18 -7.33 32.81
C ARG A 466 -1.57 -6.03 32.07
N VAL A 467 -2.59 -6.10 31.22
CA VAL A 467 -3.22 -4.90 30.64
C VAL A 467 -3.90 -4.11 31.76
N PRO A 468 -3.53 -2.83 32.01
CA PRO A 468 -4.03 -2.06 33.15
C PRO A 468 -5.44 -1.48 32.95
N GLN A 469 -5.92 -1.37 31.72
CA GLN A 469 -7.23 -0.81 31.39
C GLN A 469 -8.37 -1.71 31.88
N ARG A 470 -9.52 -1.08 32.19
CA ARG A 470 -10.77 -1.80 32.44
C ARG A 470 -11.26 -2.41 31.13
N LEU A 471 -11.34 -3.73 31.07
CA LEU A 471 -11.83 -4.45 29.89
C LEU A 471 -13.30 -4.84 30.08
N SER A 472 -14.13 -4.57 29.08
CA SER A 472 -15.51 -5.06 29.00
C SER A 472 -15.70 -5.90 27.73
N ALA A 473 -16.67 -6.83 27.74
CA ALA A 473 -16.88 -7.77 26.65
C ALA A 473 -18.36 -7.80 26.23
N SER A 474 -18.62 -7.82 24.93
CA SER A 474 -19.94 -8.02 24.34
C SER A 474 -19.90 -9.01 23.17
N GLY A 475 -21.06 -9.58 22.86
CA GLY A 475 -21.25 -10.46 21.71
C GLY A 475 -22.22 -9.85 20.72
N ALA A 476 -21.76 -9.59 19.50
CA ALA A 476 -22.54 -8.96 18.45
C ALA A 476 -23.41 -9.93 17.64
N GLY A 477 -23.28 -11.24 17.87
CA GLY A 477 -23.92 -12.23 17.02
C GLY A 477 -23.38 -12.14 15.59
N CYS A 478 -24.26 -12.17 14.58
CA CYS A 478 -23.90 -11.91 13.17
C CYS A 478 -24.60 -10.69 12.55
N SER A 479 -25.15 -9.81 13.39
CA SER A 479 -25.84 -8.56 13.00
C SER A 479 -25.08 -7.67 12.00
N ARG A 480 -23.74 -7.64 12.04
CA ARG A 480 -22.90 -6.80 11.16
C ARG A 480 -22.48 -7.45 9.84
N GLY A 481 -22.65 -8.77 9.67
CA GLY A 481 -22.23 -9.48 8.45
C GLY A 481 -20.72 -9.51 8.16
N THR A 482 -19.86 -8.99 9.05
CA THR A 482 -18.41 -8.83 8.86
C THR A 482 -17.59 -10.11 9.00
N GLY A 483 -18.26 -11.26 9.23
CA GLY A 483 -17.59 -12.54 9.46
C GLY A 483 -17.16 -12.75 10.91
N PRO A 484 -16.52 -13.88 11.23
CA PRO A 484 -16.01 -14.13 12.57
C PRO A 484 -14.80 -13.22 12.81
N GLY A 485 -14.84 -12.41 13.86
CA GLY A 485 -13.79 -11.44 14.14
C GLY A 485 -13.88 -10.86 15.53
N LEU A 486 -12.92 -10.00 15.86
CA LEU A 486 -12.87 -9.26 17.11
C LEU A 486 -12.69 -7.78 16.78
N ALA A 487 -13.53 -6.94 17.34
CA ALA A 487 -13.35 -5.50 17.36
C ALA A 487 -13.03 -5.07 18.79
N MET A 488 -12.15 -4.09 18.93
CA MET A 488 -11.87 -3.48 20.22
C MET A 488 -11.97 -1.97 20.09
N ARG A 489 -12.67 -1.35 21.03
CA ARG A 489 -12.86 0.09 21.08
C ARG A 489 -12.47 0.61 22.45
N ALA A 490 -11.51 1.51 22.50
CA ALA A 490 -11.24 2.35 23.65
C ALA A 490 -12.32 3.43 23.78
N GLU A 491 -12.73 3.67 25.01
CA GLU A 491 -13.66 4.73 25.40
C GLU A 491 -13.06 5.43 26.62
N VAL A 492 -13.23 6.75 26.68
CA VAL A 492 -12.96 7.47 27.94
C VAL A 492 -14.01 6.97 28.92
N ALA A 493 -13.57 6.46 30.08
CA ALA A 493 -14.50 5.83 31.01
C ALA A 493 -15.59 6.83 31.45
N SER A 494 -16.79 6.72 30.87
CA SER A 494 -17.92 7.63 31.11
C SER A 494 -18.31 7.64 32.57
N ASP A 495 -18.25 6.49 33.24
CA ASP A 495 -18.54 6.34 34.67
C ASP A 495 -17.67 7.29 35.53
N LEU A 496 -16.39 7.47 35.17
CA LEU A 496 -15.49 8.37 35.91
C LEU A 496 -15.77 9.84 35.59
N LEU A 497 -16.19 10.14 34.36
CA LEU A 497 -16.62 11.49 34.00
C LEU A 497 -17.89 11.87 34.78
N ASP A 498 -18.88 10.98 34.85
CA ASP A 498 -20.13 11.22 35.57
C ASP A 498 -19.89 11.44 37.07
N GLU A 499 -19.06 10.60 37.72
CA GLU A 499 -18.67 10.79 39.12
C GLU A 499 -17.93 12.13 39.34
N ARG A 500 -17.05 12.53 38.42
CA ARG A 500 -16.35 13.82 38.49
C ARG A 500 -17.31 15.00 38.31
N ARG A 501 -18.26 14.90 37.36
CA ARG A 501 -19.32 15.91 37.13
C ARG A 501 -20.19 16.07 38.35
N GLU A 502 -20.63 14.97 38.96
CA GLU A 502 -21.45 15.00 40.18
C GLU A 502 -20.69 15.68 41.33
N LYS A 503 -19.43 15.29 41.55
CA LYS A 503 -18.58 15.90 42.57
C LYS A 503 -18.37 17.41 42.34
N ALA A 504 -18.10 17.82 41.11
CA ALA A 504 -17.95 19.23 40.76
C ALA A 504 -19.26 20.00 40.99
N ASN A 505 -20.40 19.47 40.58
CA ASN A 505 -21.72 20.07 40.82
C ASN A 505 -22.04 20.19 42.32
N GLN A 506 -21.67 19.20 43.14
CA GLN A 506 -21.81 19.28 44.60
C GLN A 506 -20.96 20.43 45.19
N MET A 507 -19.71 20.57 44.76
CA MET A 507 -18.82 21.66 45.21
C MET A 507 -19.34 23.04 44.75
N LEU A 508 -19.83 23.15 43.52
CA LEU A 508 -20.44 24.39 43.01
C LEU A 508 -21.68 24.75 43.82
N ALA A 509 -22.57 23.79 44.09
CA ALA A 509 -23.76 24.01 44.89
C ALA A 509 -23.43 24.51 46.30
N GLN A 510 -22.37 23.96 46.93
CA GLN A 510 -21.91 24.38 48.25
C GLN A 510 -21.46 25.85 48.28
N VAL A 511 -20.73 26.32 47.26
CA VAL A 511 -20.30 27.73 47.17
C VAL A 511 -21.49 28.69 47.17
N PHE A 512 -22.56 28.37 46.44
CA PHE A 512 -23.76 29.21 46.37
C PHE A 512 -24.69 29.09 47.58
N GLN A 513 -24.59 28.01 48.37
CA GLN A 513 -25.28 27.90 49.67
C GLN A 513 -24.66 28.85 50.70
N ASP A 514 -23.32 28.96 50.70
CA ASP A 514 -22.59 29.83 51.64
C ASP A 514 -22.73 31.32 51.29
N ALA A 515 -22.66 31.66 49.99
CA ALA A 515 -22.66 33.04 49.52
C ALA A 515 -23.24 33.15 48.10
N GLY A 516 -24.50 33.57 48.00
CA GLY A 516 -25.15 33.83 46.71
C GLY A 516 -24.67 35.13 46.06
N VAL A 517 -24.43 35.10 44.74
CA VAL A 517 -24.16 36.30 43.92
C VAL A 517 -25.49 37.01 43.65
N LYS A 518 -25.65 38.26 44.07
CA LYS A 518 -26.86 39.06 43.85
C LYS A 518 -26.54 40.37 43.16
N PHE A 519 -27.06 40.56 41.96
CA PHE A 519 -26.91 41.81 41.20
C PHE A 519 -27.92 42.85 41.65
N ASP A 520 -27.55 44.13 41.55
CA ASP A 520 -28.49 45.22 41.71
C ASP A 520 -29.60 45.17 40.64
N SER A 521 -30.76 45.75 40.96
CA SER A 521 -31.89 45.78 40.04
C SER A 521 -31.50 46.51 38.74
N ASN A 522 -31.76 45.89 37.59
CA ASN A 522 -31.41 46.39 36.26
C ASN A 522 -29.91 46.62 35.99
N SER A 523 -29.03 46.13 36.86
CA SER A 523 -27.58 46.16 36.65
C SER A 523 -27.06 44.78 36.25
N TYR A 524 -26.02 44.76 35.42
CA TYR A 524 -25.20 43.58 35.14
C TYR A 524 -23.79 43.67 35.74
N GLN A 525 -23.48 44.76 36.47
CA GLN A 525 -22.17 44.90 37.11
C GLN A 525 -22.05 43.90 38.25
N VAL A 526 -20.97 43.12 38.23
CA VAL A 526 -20.66 42.14 39.28
C VAL A 526 -20.32 42.90 40.57
N PRO A 527 -21.05 42.69 41.68
CA PRO A 527 -20.76 43.38 42.93
C PRO A 527 -19.37 43.00 43.48
N GLN A 528 -18.65 43.96 44.06
CA GLN A 528 -17.35 43.70 44.68
C GLN A 528 -17.42 42.69 45.84
N SER A 529 -18.58 42.60 46.51
CA SER A 529 -18.83 41.59 47.56
C SER A 529 -18.77 40.14 47.04
N CYS A 530 -18.77 39.93 45.72
CA CYS A 530 -18.68 38.60 45.11
C CYS A 530 -17.24 38.11 44.90
N ALA A 531 -16.22 38.91 45.25
CA ALA A 531 -14.81 38.54 45.02
C ALA A 531 -14.42 37.19 45.67
N GLU A 532 -14.90 36.90 46.89
CA GLU A 532 -14.65 35.62 47.55
C GLU A 532 -15.32 34.43 46.84
N VAL A 533 -16.54 34.63 46.32
CA VAL A 533 -17.26 33.61 45.55
C VAL A 533 -16.50 33.31 44.25
N VAL A 534 -16.04 34.35 43.54
CA VAL A 534 -15.24 34.21 42.33
C VAL A 534 -13.97 33.39 42.60
N GLN A 535 -13.24 33.68 43.68
CA GLN A 535 -12.04 32.93 44.05
C GLN A 535 -12.31 31.46 44.39
N LYS A 536 -13.39 31.17 45.14
CA LYS A 536 -13.80 29.78 45.42
C LYS A 536 -14.14 29.01 44.14
N LEU A 537 -14.85 29.65 43.21
CA LEU A 537 -15.20 29.04 41.93
C LEU A 537 -13.95 28.78 41.07
N VAL A 538 -12.98 29.70 41.04
CA VAL A 538 -11.70 29.48 40.34
C VAL A 538 -10.96 28.26 40.90
N GLY A 539 -10.92 28.08 42.23
CA GLY A 539 -10.32 26.88 42.82
C GLY A 539 -11.02 25.56 42.44
N ILE A 540 -12.35 25.58 42.26
CA ILE A 540 -13.09 24.41 41.73
C ILE A 540 -12.72 24.19 40.26
N PHE A 541 -12.65 25.27 39.48
CA PHE A 541 -12.34 25.23 38.05
C PHE A 541 -10.92 24.69 37.81
N GLU A 542 -9.94 25.09 38.63
CA GLU A 542 -8.58 24.53 38.62
C GLU A 542 -8.53 23.04 39.00
N ALA A 543 -9.41 22.57 39.89
CA ALA A 543 -9.50 21.16 40.26
C ALA A 543 -10.17 20.29 39.18
N PHE A 544 -10.93 20.92 38.27
CA PHE A 544 -11.65 20.27 37.18
C PHE A 544 -11.46 21.03 35.85
N PRO A 545 -10.22 21.21 35.37
CA PRO A 545 -9.92 22.12 34.27
C PRO A 545 -10.52 21.70 32.93
N ASP A 546 -10.81 20.41 32.80
CA ASP A 546 -11.38 19.73 31.63
C ASP A 546 -12.91 19.73 31.62
N LEU A 547 -13.58 20.03 32.74
CA LEU A 547 -15.03 20.04 32.78
C LEU A 547 -15.59 21.36 32.18
N PRO A 548 -16.52 21.28 31.21
CA PRO A 548 -17.21 22.46 30.70
C PRO A 548 -18.14 23.01 31.78
N MET A 549 -18.17 24.33 31.92
CA MET A 549 -18.97 25.01 32.93
C MET A 549 -20.09 25.81 32.26
N ARG A 550 -21.25 25.83 32.90
CA ARG A 550 -22.42 26.61 32.52
C ARG A 550 -22.73 27.65 33.58
N ILE A 551 -22.90 28.89 33.16
CA ILE A 551 -23.33 30.01 33.99
C ILE A 551 -24.72 30.46 33.54
N GLU A 552 -25.68 30.39 34.45
CA GLU A 552 -27.04 30.83 34.23
C GLU A 552 -27.26 32.14 34.99
N GLY A 553 -27.61 33.20 34.29
CA GLY A 553 -28.01 34.46 34.89
C GLY A 553 -29.53 34.54 35.01
N HIS A 554 -29.98 35.18 36.08
CA HIS A 554 -31.40 35.39 36.37
C HIS A 554 -31.69 36.88 36.58
N ALA A 555 -32.91 37.29 36.22
CA ALA A 555 -33.44 38.64 36.37
C ALA A 555 -34.64 38.64 37.33
N LYS A 556 -34.86 39.77 38.00
CA LYS A 556 -36.00 39.94 38.91
C LYS A 556 -37.30 40.09 38.12
N GLY A 557 -38.34 39.35 38.52
CA GLY A 557 -39.68 39.45 37.94
C GLY A 557 -40.61 38.35 38.43
N GLN A 558 -41.86 38.38 37.96
CA GLN A 558 -42.79 37.29 38.20
C GLN A 558 -42.42 36.08 37.33
N PRO A 559 -42.73 34.85 37.78
CA PRO A 559 -42.51 33.65 36.99
C PRO A 559 -43.20 33.76 35.62
N GLY A 560 -42.47 33.44 34.55
CA GLY A 560 -42.98 33.53 33.16
C GLY A 560 -42.75 34.88 32.48
N ASP A 561 -42.29 35.91 33.20
CA ASP A 561 -41.88 37.19 32.62
C ASP A 561 -40.50 37.06 31.95
N THR A 562 -40.52 36.41 30.79
CA THR A 562 -39.36 36.05 29.95
C THR A 562 -39.20 37.02 28.78
N GLY A 563 -39.64 38.28 28.93
CA GLY A 563 -39.47 39.26 27.87
C GLY A 563 -38.00 39.41 27.44
N ASP A 564 -37.76 39.65 26.16
CA ASP A 564 -36.43 39.72 25.55
C ASP A 564 -35.46 40.61 26.34
N ALA A 565 -35.94 41.72 26.91
CA ALA A 565 -35.14 42.61 27.75
C ALA A 565 -34.57 41.92 29.01
N LYS A 566 -35.36 41.07 29.65
CA LYS A 566 -34.97 40.32 30.86
C LYS A 566 -34.10 39.14 30.54
N GLN A 567 -34.42 38.42 29.47
CA GLN A 567 -33.56 37.35 28.97
C GLN A 567 -32.19 37.92 28.63
N ARG A 568 -32.14 39.03 27.89
CA ARG A 568 -30.91 39.75 27.55
C ARG A 568 -30.16 40.26 28.79
N LEU A 569 -30.83 40.90 29.75
CA LEU A 569 -30.18 41.37 30.98
C LEU A 569 -29.59 40.20 31.79
N SER A 570 -30.32 39.10 31.90
CA SER A 570 -29.88 37.91 32.61
C SER A 570 -28.68 37.24 31.92
N GLN A 571 -28.65 37.22 30.58
CA GLN A 571 -27.49 36.77 29.81
C GLN A 571 -26.28 37.69 30.03
N LEU A 572 -26.48 39.01 29.99
CA LEU A 572 -25.42 39.99 30.26
C LEU A 572 -24.79 39.83 31.64
N ARG A 573 -25.58 39.41 32.65
CA ARG A 573 -25.07 39.07 34.00
C ARG A 573 -24.19 37.83 33.99
N ALA A 574 -24.64 36.76 33.37
CA ALA A 574 -23.86 35.53 33.24
C ALA A 574 -22.50 35.81 32.59
N GLU A 575 -22.51 36.60 31.52
CA GLU A 575 -21.28 36.97 30.80
C GLU A 575 -20.38 37.93 31.57
N ALA A 576 -20.94 38.94 32.25
CA ALA A 576 -20.15 39.80 33.12
C ALA A 576 -19.46 39.00 34.23
N PHE A 577 -20.14 37.98 34.78
CA PHE A 577 -19.57 37.10 35.78
C PHE A 577 -18.52 36.14 35.21
N LYS A 578 -18.72 35.62 33.99
CA LYS A 578 -17.69 34.88 33.24
C LYS A 578 -16.42 35.72 33.07
N LEU A 579 -16.55 36.99 32.71
CA LEU A 579 -15.40 37.90 32.56
C LEU A 579 -14.64 38.07 33.89
N GLU A 580 -15.34 38.20 35.02
CA GLU A 580 -14.70 38.26 36.34
C GLU A 580 -14.00 36.94 36.72
N LEU A 581 -14.59 35.79 36.42
CA LEU A 581 -13.95 34.47 36.60
C LEU A 581 -12.67 34.36 35.75
N ARG A 582 -12.71 34.80 34.48
CA ARG A 582 -11.53 34.82 33.60
C ARG A 582 -10.43 35.73 34.14
N LYS A 583 -10.78 36.95 34.59
CA LYS A 583 -9.82 37.87 35.23
C LYS A 583 -9.18 37.26 36.47
N ALA A 584 -9.92 36.42 37.20
CA ALA A 584 -9.45 35.73 38.38
C ALA A 584 -8.65 34.43 38.07
N GLY A 585 -8.52 34.03 36.81
CA GLY A 585 -7.66 32.90 36.40
C GLY A 585 -8.40 31.65 35.89
N ALA A 586 -9.74 31.67 35.80
CA ALA A 586 -10.49 30.53 35.27
C ALA A 586 -10.08 30.18 33.82
N SER A 587 -9.67 28.93 33.59
CA SER A 587 -9.27 28.43 32.28
C SER A 587 -10.35 27.60 31.58
N ASN A 588 -11.31 27.04 32.34
CA ASN A 588 -12.40 26.21 31.82
C ASN A 588 -13.16 26.84 30.65
N ARG A 589 -13.76 25.99 29.81
CA ARG A 589 -14.76 26.44 28.83
C ARG A 589 -16.02 26.82 29.59
N ILE A 590 -16.51 28.06 29.40
CA ILE A 590 -17.67 28.60 30.12
C ILE A 590 -18.73 29.05 29.12
N ARG A 591 -19.92 28.44 29.18
CA ARG A 591 -21.12 28.88 28.45
C ARG A 591 -22.03 29.72 29.34
N CYS A 592 -22.64 30.75 28.78
CA CYS A 592 -23.49 31.68 29.51
C CYS A 592 -24.92 31.64 28.96
N PHE A 593 -25.90 31.56 29.85
CA PHE A 593 -27.32 31.50 29.49
C PHE A 593 -28.10 32.56 30.26
N GLY A 594 -28.97 33.28 29.54
CA GLY A 594 -29.98 34.13 30.16
C GLY A 594 -31.27 33.36 30.38
N ARG A 595 -31.63 33.08 31.63
CA ARG A 595 -32.87 32.35 31.98
C ARG A 595 -34.06 33.29 32.22
N GLY A 596 -33.88 34.61 32.10
CA GLY A 596 -34.95 35.57 32.36
C GLY A 596 -35.38 35.54 33.83
N CYS A 597 -36.68 35.44 34.09
CA CYS A 597 -37.24 35.41 35.45
C CYS A 597 -37.65 33.99 35.86
N GLU A 598 -36.78 33.36 36.67
CA GLU A 598 -37.07 32.06 37.29
C GLU A 598 -37.51 32.26 38.75
N PRO A 599 -38.61 31.61 39.20
CA PRO A 599 -39.10 31.75 40.56
C PRO A 599 -38.02 31.43 41.61
N GLY A 600 -37.86 32.31 42.59
CA GLY A 600 -37.00 32.09 43.77
C GLY A 600 -35.52 32.47 43.60
N LEU A 601 -35.03 32.70 42.38
CA LEU A 601 -33.63 33.04 42.13
C LEU A 601 -33.38 34.56 42.08
N GLY A 602 -34.37 35.35 41.66
CA GLY A 602 -34.27 36.81 41.68
C GLY A 602 -33.17 37.34 40.75
N THR A 603 -32.26 38.16 41.27
CA THR A 603 -31.13 38.73 40.51
C THR A 603 -29.83 37.94 40.71
N SER A 604 -29.88 36.61 40.68
CA SER A 604 -28.73 35.76 40.98
C SER A 604 -28.06 35.15 39.75
N ILE A 605 -26.96 34.43 40.00
CA ILE A 605 -26.31 33.51 39.06
C ILE A 605 -26.29 32.10 39.65
N ARG A 606 -26.39 31.10 38.78
CA ARG A 606 -26.10 29.70 39.08
C ARG A 606 -24.94 29.23 38.19
N VAL A 607 -24.05 28.41 38.75
CA VAL A 607 -22.99 27.75 38.00
C VAL A 607 -23.15 26.24 38.16
N ALA A 608 -23.04 25.49 37.07
CA ALA A 608 -23.10 24.04 37.04
C ALA A 608 -22.12 23.51 35.99
N VAL A 609 -21.81 22.22 36.04
CA VAL A 609 -21.14 21.52 34.93
C VAL A 609 -22.10 21.41 33.76
N ASP A 610 -21.62 21.62 32.55
CA ASP A 610 -22.46 21.63 31.35
C ASP A 610 -22.60 20.22 30.75
N ASP A 611 -23.73 19.56 31.03
CA ASP A 611 -24.03 18.20 30.55
C ASP A 611 -24.37 18.14 29.04
N GLU A 612 -24.68 19.28 28.41
CA GLU A 612 -25.23 19.34 27.05
C GLU A 612 -24.15 19.38 25.95
N GLU A 613 -22.86 19.28 26.30
CA GLU A 613 -21.77 19.38 25.30
C GLU A 613 -21.77 18.21 24.30
N GLU A 614 -22.30 17.04 24.64
CA GLU A 614 -22.42 15.91 23.70
C GLU A 614 -23.37 16.19 22.52
N LYS A 615 -24.22 17.22 22.60
CA LYS A 615 -25.27 17.48 21.59
C LYS A 615 -25.09 18.75 20.79
N LEU A 616 -24.18 19.63 21.19
CA LEU A 616 -23.85 20.76 20.33
C LEU A 616 -23.02 20.22 19.18
N PRO A 617 -23.46 20.39 17.92
CA PRO A 617 -22.59 20.11 16.81
C PRO A 617 -21.48 21.16 16.83
N CYS A 618 -20.40 20.89 17.56
CA CYS A 618 -19.09 21.02 16.94
C CYS A 618 -19.12 20.05 15.76
N GLN A 619 -19.80 20.40 14.67
CA GLN A 619 -19.36 19.87 13.40
C GLN A 619 -17.95 20.43 13.31
N PRO A 620 -16.88 19.61 13.44
CA PRO A 620 -15.59 20.08 13.01
C PRO A 620 -15.86 20.66 11.64
N VAL A 621 -15.61 21.95 11.44
CA VAL A 621 -15.63 22.54 10.10
C VAL A 621 -14.72 21.61 9.34
N PRO A 622 -15.26 20.73 8.47
CA PRO A 622 -14.48 19.63 8.00
C PRO A 622 -13.30 20.28 7.29
N ALA A 623 -12.09 19.84 7.61
CA ALA A 623 -10.87 20.23 6.92
C ALA A 623 -11.00 19.72 5.48
N GLN A 624 -11.82 20.43 4.72
CA GLN A 624 -12.06 20.20 3.32
C GLN A 624 -11.04 21.02 2.58
N THR A 625 -10.48 20.40 1.57
CA THR A 625 -9.61 20.95 0.54
C THR A 625 -10.35 22.00 -0.30
N ALA A 626 -10.96 23.01 0.34
CA ALA A 626 -11.57 24.14 -0.33
C ALA A 626 -10.46 25.04 -0.86
N ALA A 627 -10.73 25.74 -1.95
CA ALA A 627 -9.76 26.69 -2.48
C ALA A 627 -9.58 27.84 -1.46
N PRO A 628 -8.36 28.41 -1.30
CA PRO A 628 -8.09 29.43 -0.27
C PRO A 628 -9.06 30.63 -0.27
N TRP A 629 -9.60 31.00 -1.43
CA TRP A 629 -10.56 32.10 -1.56
C TRP A 629 -11.96 31.77 -1.00
N GLU A 630 -12.38 30.50 -1.04
CA GLU A 630 -13.66 30.05 -0.47
C GLU A 630 -13.59 30.07 1.06
N GLU A 631 -12.45 29.65 1.62
CA GLU A 631 -12.17 29.75 3.05
C GLU A 631 -12.14 31.22 3.51
N GLN A 632 -11.53 32.12 2.71
CA GLN A 632 -11.53 33.55 2.99
C GLN A 632 -12.94 34.12 3.05
N LEU A 633 -13.77 33.82 2.06
CA LEU A 633 -15.15 34.32 1.99
C LEU A 633 -15.97 33.80 3.18
N ARG A 634 -15.83 32.50 3.49
CA ARG A 634 -16.49 31.87 4.63
C ARG A 634 -16.07 32.49 5.96
N LEU A 635 -14.77 32.72 6.15
CA LEU A 635 -14.26 33.41 7.33
C LEU A 635 -14.81 34.83 7.42
N GLN A 636 -14.81 35.58 6.31
CA GLN A 636 -15.33 36.94 6.28
C GLN A 636 -16.82 37.01 6.63
N GLU A 637 -17.62 36.06 6.15
CA GLU A 637 -19.04 35.93 6.52
C GLU A 637 -19.21 35.64 8.02
N LEU A 638 -18.44 34.71 8.59
CA LEU A 638 -18.47 34.41 10.03
C LEU A 638 -18.07 35.62 10.87
N LEU A 639 -17.04 36.37 10.46
CA LEU A 639 -16.62 37.60 11.13
C LEU A 639 -17.72 38.67 11.06
N MET A 640 -18.39 38.81 9.91
CA MET A 640 -19.50 39.74 9.75
C MET A 640 -20.72 39.35 10.60
N GLN A 641 -21.05 38.06 10.67
CA GLN A 641 -22.15 37.56 11.50
C GLN A 641 -21.85 37.75 13.00
N ALA A 642 -20.65 37.38 13.44
CA ALA A 642 -20.22 37.60 14.82
C ALA A 642 -20.18 39.09 15.20
N ALA A 643 -19.91 39.97 14.22
CA ALA A 643 -19.87 41.42 14.39
C ALA A 643 -21.08 42.14 13.77
N GLU A 644 -22.27 41.52 13.68
CA GLU A 644 -23.44 42.06 12.96
C GLU A 644 -23.83 43.48 13.43
N ASN A 645 -23.57 43.80 14.70
CA ASN A 645 -23.83 45.12 15.29
C ASN A 645 -22.58 46.04 15.37
N GLY A 646 -21.44 45.59 14.86
CA GLY A 646 -20.13 46.18 15.03
C GLY A 646 -19.59 46.10 16.46
N LEU A 647 -18.28 46.16 16.59
CA LEU A 647 -17.61 46.28 17.89
C LEU A 647 -17.65 47.74 18.35
N LYS A 648 -18.60 48.08 19.21
CA LYS A 648 -18.85 49.41 19.78
C LYS A 648 -18.05 49.63 21.05
N PHE A 649 -17.74 50.90 21.28
CA PHE A 649 -16.95 51.37 22.42
C PHE A 649 -17.73 52.39 23.24
N GLN A 650 -17.37 52.54 24.51
CA GLN A 650 -17.86 53.68 25.29
C GLN A 650 -17.40 55.00 24.64
N PRO A 651 -18.20 56.08 24.71
CA PRO A 651 -17.85 57.36 24.10
C PRO A 651 -16.47 57.84 24.53
N ASN A 652 -15.61 58.21 23.57
CA ASN A 652 -14.26 58.74 23.80
C ASN A 652 -13.30 57.84 24.60
N THR A 653 -13.57 56.53 24.68
CA THR A 653 -12.65 55.58 25.31
C THR A 653 -12.32 54.43 24.35
N THR A 654 -11.36 53.60 24.78
CA THR A 654 -10.98 52.32 24.16
C THR A 654 -11.69 51.12 24.81
N GLU A 655 -12.60 51.36 25.76
CA GLU A 655 -13.34 50.31 26.44
C GLU A 655 -14.49 49.80 25.58
N LEU A 656 -14.50 48.49 25.32
CA LEU A 656 -15.59 47.83 24.60
C LEU A 656 -16.89 47.93 25.39
N GLN A 657 -17.99 48.23 24.70
CA GLN A 657 -19.32 48.03 25.28
C GLN A 657 -19.53 46.55 25.56
N LEU A 658 -20.31 46.21 26.60
CA LEU A 658 -20.51 44.81 26.99
C LEU A 658 -20.99 43.95 25.81
N SER A 659 -21.96 44.43 25.01
CA SER A 659 -22.44 43.69 23.82
C SER A 659 -21.32 43.36 22.83
N SER A 660 -20.30 44.21 22.73
CA SER A 660 -19.16 44.01 21.85
C SER A 660 -18.08 43.15 22.49
N ALA A 661 -17.91 43.23 23.81
CA ALA A 661 -17.12 42.26 24.55
C ALA A 661 -17.67 40.83 24.41
N LEU A 662 -19.00 40.66 24.33
CA LEU A 662 -19.63 39.35 24.08
C LEU A 662 -19.41 38.83 22.65
N ALA A 663 -19.19 39.72 21.68
CA ALA A 663 -18.90 39.34 20.31
C ALA A 663 -17.45 38.82 20.15
N VAL A 664 -16.53 39.21 21.03
CA VAL A 664 -15.11 38.82 20.93
C VAL A 664 -14.91 37.31 21.00
N PRO A 665 -15.53 36.54 21.92
CA PRO A 665 -15.42 35.08 21.92
C PRO A 665 -15.88 34.42 20.60
N HIS A 666 -16.97 34.91 20.00
CA HIS A 666 -17.46 34.38 18.72
C HIS A 666 -16.51 34.68 17.55
N LEU A 667 -15.93 35.89 17.55
CA LEU A 667 -14.88 36.25 16.59
C LEU A 667 -13.63 35.38 16.79
N ALA A 668 -13.24 35.12 18.04
CA ALA A 668 -12.09 34.28 18.37
C ALA A 668 -12.30 32.82 17.94
N GLU A 669 -13.49 32.28 18.13
CA GLU A 669 -13.85 30.93 17.67
C GLU A 669 -13.77 30.82 16.15
N ALA A 670 -14.32 31.81 15.42
CA ALA A 670 -14.18 31.88 13.97
C ALA A 670 -12.70 31.93 13.56
N LEU A 671 -11.88 32.81 14.16
CA LEU A 671 -10.46 32.95 13.79
C LEU A 671 -9.63 31.69 14.09
N LYS A 672 -9.88 31.00 15.21
CA LYS A 672 -9.20 29.74 15.55
C LYS A 672 -9.49 28.60 14.58
N ALA A 673 -10.67 28.60 13.95
CA ALA A 673 -11.01 27.63 12.92
C ALA A 673 -10.24 27.88 11.60
N PHE A 674 -9.65 29.07 11.44
CA PHE A 674 -8.93 29.49 10.24
C PHE A 674 -7.56 30.11 10.62
N PRO A 675 -6.62 29.32 11.17
CA PRO A 675 -5.35 29.84 11.72
C PRO A 675 -4.41 30.45 10.67
N ASN A 676 -4.56 30.10 9.39
CA ASN A 676 -3.67 30.50 8.28
C ASN A 676 -4.04 31.85 7.64
N PHE A 677 -4.91 32.64 8.29
CA PHE A 677 -5.34 33.94 7.79
C PHE A 677 -4.70 35.07 8.58
N VAL A 678 -4.30 36.12 7.86
CA VAL A 678 -3.90 37.40 8.44
C VAL A 678 -5.16 38.23 8.66
N VAL A 679 -5.30 38.80 9.85
CA VAL A 679 -6.48 39.58 10.25
C VAL A 679 -6.11 41.05 10.32
N GLN A 680 -6.82 41.91 9.62
CA GLN A 680 -6.70 43.35 9.76
C GLN A 680 -7.86 43.91 10.60
N CYS A 681 -7.54 44.43 11.78
CA CYS A 681 -8.47 45.17 12.62
C CYS A 681 -8.48 46.65 12.22
N VAL A 682 -9.56 47.09 11.58
CA VAL A 682 -9.74 48.47 11.10
C VAL A 682 -10.65 49.24 12.05
N GLY A 683 -10.11 50.23 12.74
CA GLY A 683 -10.85 51.08 13.66
C GLY A 683 -11.46 52.30 12.99
N HIS A 684 -12.67 52.65 13.41
CA HIS A 684 -13.37 53.86 12.99
C HIS A 684 -13.90 54.67 14.18
N THR A 685 -14.07 55.97 13.97
CA THR A 685 -14.69 56.90 14.90
C THR A 685 -15.89 57.59 14.26
N LYS A 686 -16.82 58.05 15.09
CA LYS A 686 -18.00 58.79 14.68
C LYS A 686 -17.63 60.22 14.26
N GLY A 687 -18.18 60.63 13.13
CA GLY A 687 -18.26 62.02 12.67
C GLY A 687 -18.11 62.09 11.15
N LYS A 688 -18.04 63.31 10.62
CA LYS A 688 -17.95 63.52 9.17
C LYS A 688 -16.52 63.33 8.66
N VAL A 689 -16.37 63.19 7.34
CA VAL A 689 -15.06 62.99 6.69
C VAL A 689 -14.16 64.22 6.89
N GLU A 690 -14.74 65.42 6.90
CA GLU A 690 -14.01 66.69 7.07
C GLU A 690 -13.53 66.91 8.52
N GLU A 691 -14.12 66.17 9.46
CA GLU A 691 -13.73 66.21 10.87
C GLU A 691 -12.64 65.18 11.20
N ASN A 692 -12.14 64.45 10.19
CA ASN A 692 -11.12 63.44 10.40
C ASN A 692 -9.77 64.11 10.69
N ASN A 693 -9.30 63.98 11.93
CA ASN A 693 -8.05 64.57 12.40
C ASN A 693 -7.20 63.52 13.11
N ASP A 694 -5.95 63.86 13.44
CA ASP A 694 -4.99 62.95 14.05
C ASP A 694 -5.49 62.34 15.36
N ALA A 695 -6.25 63.11 16.16
CA ALA A 695 -6.85 62.61 17.39
C ALA A 695 -7.86 61.49 17.15
N ARG A 696 -8.68 61.60 16.09
CA ARG A 696 -9.63 60.55 15.68
C ARG A 696 -8.92 59.34 15.11
N ILE A 697 -7.91 59.55 14.28
CA ILE A 697 -7.07 58.47 13.73
C ILE A 697 -6.44 57.67 14.88
N ARG A 698 -5.83 58.36 15.84
CA ARG A 698 -5.23 57.76 17.03
C ARG A 698 -6.26 57.00 17.88
N LEU A 699 -7.42 57.60 18.17
CA LEU A 699 -8.46 56.91 18.94
C LEU A 699 -8.99 55.66 18.23
N SER A 700 -9.18 55.70 16.91
CA SER A 700 -9.55 54.50 16.15
C SER A 700 -8.47 53.41 16.17
N GLN A 701 -7.20 53.80 16.09
CA GLN A 701 -6.07 52.87 16.17
C GLN A 701 -6.04 52.16 17.52
N GLU A 702 -6.13 52.92 18.62
CA GLU A 702 -6.13 52.39 19.99
C GLU A 702 -7.33 51.44 20.23
N ARG A 703 -8.48 51.71 19.60
CA ARG A 703 -9.65 50.81 19.63
C ARG A 703 -9.43 49.51 18.86
N ALA A 704 -8.81 49.57 17.68
CA ALA A 704 -8.44 48.36 16.94
C ALA A 704 -7.45 47.50 17.75
N GLU A 705 -6.47 48.13 18.40
CA GLU A 705 -5.52 47.44 19.29
C GLU A 705 -6.18 46.83 20.52
N ALA A 706 -7.21 47.48 21.08
CA ALA A 706 -8.00 46.91 22.18
C ALA A 706 -8.73 45.63 21.75
N VAL A 707 -9.29 45.59 20.54
CA VAL A 707 -9.91 44.38 19.98
C VAL A 707 -8.86 43.29 19.75
N ARG A 708 -7.70 43.63 19.16
CA ARG A 708 -6.60 42.67 19.00
C ARG A 708 -6.18 42.07 20.34
N LYS A 709 -5.98 42.90 21.37
CA LYS A 709 -5.62 42.42 22.72
C LYS A 709 -6.68 41.48 23.29
N ALA A 710 -7.96 41.77 23.09
CA ALA A 710 -9.05 40.92 23.54
C ALA A 710 -9.09 39.57 22.79
N LEU A 711 -8.84 39.57 21.47
CA LEU A 711 -8.75 38.33 20.68
C LEU A 711 -7.54 37.47 21.08
N VAL A 712 -6.39 38.10 21.30
CA VAL A 712 -5.18 37.41 21.79
C VAL A 712 -5.42 36.81 23.18
N ALA A 713 -6.13 37.53 24.07
CA ALA A 713 -6.50 37.01 25.39
C ALA A 713 -7.47 35.81 25.30
N GLU A 714 -8.29 35.73 24.25
CA GLU A 714 -9.10 34.55 23.93
C GLU A 714 -8.30 33.44 23.22
N GLY A 715 -6.99 33.60 22.99
CA GLY A 715 -6.11 32.59 22.40
C GLY A 715 -6.12 32.54 20.87
N VAL A 716 -6.46 33.65 20.21
CA VAL A 716 -6.31 33.79 18.76
C VAL A 716 -4.82 33.99 18.42
N ASN A 717 -4.29 33.13 17.55
CA ASN A 717 -2.87 33.15 17.15
C ASN A 717 -2.63 33.70 15.74
N ASN A 718 -3.69 34.11 15.03
CA ASN A 718 -3.59 34.71 13.70
C ASN A 718 -2.70 35.97 13.70
N ALA A 719 -1.88 36.12 12.66
CA ALA A 719 -1.14 37.37 12.44
C ALA A 719 -2.15 38.53 12.33
N THR A 720 -2.09 39.50 13.24
CA THR A 720 -3.10 40.56 13.32
C THR A 720 -2.50 41.96 13.20
N SER A 721 -2.91 42.72 12.18
CA SER A 721 -2.56 44.13 12.02
C SER A 721 -3.68 45.05 12.52
N CYS A 722 -3.33 46.27 12.96
CA CYS A 722 -4.30 47.24 13.44
C CYS A 722 -4.12 48.56 12.71
N VAL A 723 -5.20 49.12 12.15
CA VAL A 723 -5.21 50.38 11.40
C VAL A 723 -6.34 51.27 11.88
N GLY A 724 -6.04 52.52 12.23
CA GLY A 724 -7.01 53.54 12.59
C GLY A 724 -7.31 54.45 11.40
N LEU A 725 -8.57 54.52 10.97
CA LEU A 725 -9.00 55.37 9.85
C LEU A 725 -9.76 56.63 10.28
N GLY A 726 -9.88 56.86 11.60
CA GLY A 726 -10.62 57.97 12.17
C GLY A 726 -12.06 58.02 11.65
N SER A 727 -12.53 59.16 11.14
CA SER A 727 -13.87 59.32 10.57
C SER A 727 -13.89 59.33 9.03
N ALA A 728 -12.82 58.86 8.37
CA ALA A 728 -12.66 58.90 6.91
C ALA A 728 -13.80 58.23 6.12
N HIS A 729 -14.44 57.20 6.69
CA HIS A 729 -15.49 56.43 6.03
C HIS A 729 -16.89 56.65 6.61
N GLY A 730 -17.06 57.53 7.61
CA GLY A 730 -18.36 57.81 8.22
C GLY A 730 -19.05 56.61 8.89
N LEU A 731 -18.32 55.51 9.16
CA LEU A 731 -18.87 54.24 9.63
C LEU A 731 -19.22 54.20 11.14
N GLY A 732 -19.07 55.32 11.84
CA GLY A 732 -19.35 55.43 13.27
C GLY A 732 -18.24 54.89 14.16
N ASN A 733 -18.56 54.68 15.45
CA ASN A 733 -17.63 54.14 16.44
C ASN A 733 -17.63 52.60 16.38
N ARG A 734 -16.99 52.01 15.37
CA ARG A 734 -16.85 50.54 15.26
C ARG A 734 -15.47 50.10 14.82
N VAL A 735 -15.11 48.87 15.16
CA VAL A 735 -13.96 48.15 14.57
C VAL A 735 -14.49 47.08 13.62
N GLN A 736 -13.91 46.99 12.43
CA GLN A 736 -14.15 45.96 11.42
C GLN A 736 -12.96 45.00 11.38
N LEU A 737 -13.23 43.72 11.15
CA LEU A 737 -12.20 42.70 10.92
C LEU A 737 -12.26 42.27 9.46
N LEU A 738 -11.11 42.32 8.80
CA LEU A 738 -10.91 41.86 7.44
C LEU A 738 -9.93 40.69 7.48
N ALA A 739 -10.25 39.59 6.80
CA ALA A 739 -9.36 38.45 6.68
C ALA A 739 -8.69 38.41 5.30
N GLU A 740 -7.38 38.26 5.27
CA GLU A 740 -6.56 38.11 4.06
C GLU A 740 -5.78 36.79 4.15
N PRO A 741 -5.64 36.04 3.05
CA PRO A 741 -4.78 34.86 3.04
C PRO A 741 -3.34 35.28 3.33
N GLU A 742 -2.61 34.47 4.10
CA GLU A 742 -1.19 34.69 4.33
C GLU A 742 -0.46 34.69 2.98
N GLN A 743 0.14 35.82 2.62
CA GLN A 743 0.97 35.91 1.42
C GLN A 743 2.25 35.15 1.72
N ASP A 744 2.52 34.07 0.97
CA ASP A 744 3.81 33.38 1.03
C ASP A 744 4.92 34.44 0.83
N PRO A 745 5.87 34.56 1.78
CA PRO A 745 6.81 35.68 1.86
C PRO A 745 7.81 35.76 0.69
#